data_AF-A0A258B2A1-F1
#
_entry.id   AF-A0A258B2A1-F1
#
_cell.length_a   1.000
_cell.length_b   1.000
_cell.length_c   1.000
_cell.angle_alpha   90.00
_cell.angle_beta   90.00
_cell.angle_gamma   90.00
#
_symmetry.space_group_name_H-M   'P 1'
#
loop_
_entity.id
_entity.type
_entity.pdbx_description
1 polymer ?
#
loop_
_entity_poly.entity_id
_entity_poly.type
_entity_poly.pdbx_seq_one_letter_code
_entity_poly.pdbx_strand_id
1 'polypeptide(L)'
;MITGPAVDETACGKSATFVGIALLLRSGPAMREYSEPRFAFIVSLPTMVLRSCTASPVTKERTMLNLSASLASRSNVPPKVTPGSLVLISPVTLRISDGAFIFGSKVSNCDGPPCMKRKMTDLSLRSDFLEAASDLSAIRSLNPSPPSPSPPMRRKSRRCRREDPRLWSEKVSMSLPNTPTGSHSFLIVLATRHRVWDGRAIMRIHHFILAVALLPLEAAADSSDCRICDKHLLPQPLQLIPGRKYARDRRADILHVKLDVTPDFAKRTVSGTATLRFKPIALPLEKLELDAVDLQITSITASGTHVAEHQITEDKLIITFAKAIAPDAEATVTVTYSAQPEHGLYFRTPEMGYKAEDTQVWSQGEAEEHRFWFPSYDYPNERFTSEVICHVPKGMQVVSNGTLQSEQPGSDDLVAFHWLQDKPHVNYLIAMVAGHFHKLEDKAGALPLALLVPPSHTAQAANAFTDTRKIIEFYQKEIGVPFAWDKYYQIYCLDFIAGGMENTSCTFEAADMLFNSDTEQLHSVYELDAHETAHQWFGDLVTCRDWSHLWLNEGFATYYTVLYEERKLGADAMKYALWQEAQQVFQANDTRPIVWRDYGDPMQQFDSRAYPKGAWVLHMLRSQLGADLYRKCIKTYLERNRNGIVRTEDLQDVIEEISGLSFDQFFDQWLFHGGVPELKIDYAWDAGSKLAKITVKQTQKLSEQVRLFRLPLPVGFAIAGQKELLRFKADVSKEVEEFYFPLPAQPELVRIDPDYTVLAKVAFTPPGPMLDKQLQSDIIGRLLAISALDDKHIDKLGKALREDTFYAARSEAAKALAKIADPAARAALITGSSNQPDARVRRAVVQALAALNTTESQETLWKMAQSERNPAILASIIESWGARPGDASVATALRTQLRGTSFNNSLQLAAIKALRAQDDESAVPDVLARLQSLNHLRGRDAGIAFDAVAFLARRPTNAQRDAVREFLTTNLTNPRSSWRLASAKALGTLRDPKALAVLEPLLAVGNARIDPVREAAAKSVQDIRAGLESPADLKKLWDRVQQLQKQAEEQQKELETLKKKSQPAAAEKKVGK
;
A
#
# COMPACT_ATOMS: atom_id res chain seq x y z
N MET A 1 26.50 -41.00 -49.26
CA MET A 1 25.52 -40.65 -50.33
C MET A 1 24.33 -41.59 -50.19
N ILE A 2 23.13 -41.11 -50.54
CA ILE A 2 21.96 -41.91 -50.96
C ILE A 2 21.26 -42.73 -49.84
N THR A 3 20.04 -43.19 -50.13
CA THR A 3 18.88 -43.38 -49.24
C THR A 3 18.36 -44.84 -49.13
N GLY A 4 17.98 -45.28 -47.91
CA GLY A 4 17.06 -46.41 -47.63
C GLY A 4 17.45 -47.82 -48.13
N PRO A 5 16.55 -48.83 -48.10
CA PRO A 5 15.28 -49.00 -47.34
C PRO A 5 15.14 -50.41 -46.66
N ALA A 6 13.92 -50.78 -46.18
CA ALA A 6 13.29 -52.14 -46.00
C ALA A 6 14.10 -53.33 -45.40
N VAL A 7 13.72 -54.00 -44.28
CA VAL A 7 12.56 -54.90 -43.98
C VAL A 7 12.69 -56.33 -44.58
N ASP A 8 12.85 -57.38 -43.73
CA ASP A 8 11.90 -58.52 -43.54
C ASP A 8 12.34 -59.66 -42.57
N GLU A 9 11.34 -60.34 -41.97
CA GLU A 9 11.18 -61.79 -41.59
C GLU A 9 12.29 -62.67 -40.88
N THR A 10 12.04 -63.83 -40.21
CA THR A 10 10.90 -64.49 -39.49
C THR A 10 11.39 -65.66 -38.55
N ALA A 11 10.48 -66.23 -37.73
CA ALA A 11 10.37 -67.67 -37.33
C ALA A 11 11.22 -68.35 -36.20
N CYS A 12 10.72 -68.28 -34.95
CA CYS A 12 10.14 -69.41 -34.15
C CYS A 12 10.88 -70.77 -33.86
N GLY A 13 11.12 -71.06 -32.56
CA GLY A 13 10.92 -72.39 -31.93
C GLY A 13 12.15 -73.30 -31.66
N LYS A 14 12.11 -74.35 -30.80
CA LYS A 14 11.16 -74.73 -29.71
C LYS A 14 11.70 -75.94 -28.86
N SER A 15 11.58 -75.91 -27.53
CA SER A 15 11.74 -77.06 -26.58
C SER A 15 13.17 -77.67 -26.45
N ALA A 16 13.56 -78.45 -25.41
CA ALA A 16 12.80 -79.17 -24.37
C ALA A 16 13.40 -79.12 -22.92
N THR A 17 13.57 -80.28 -22.24
CA THR A 17 13.15 -80.46 -20.81
C THR A 17 13.93 -81.58 -20.04
N PHE A 18 13.70 -81.71 -18.71
CA PHE A 18 14.13 -82.75 -17.69
C PHE A 18 15.49 -82.54 -16.97
N VAL A 19 15.69 -82.82 -15.66
CA VAL A 19 14.82 -82.94 -14.44
C VAL A 19 15.70 -82.92 -13.16
N GLY A 20 15.19 -82.60 -11.94
CA GLY A 20 16.10 -82.42 -10.77
C GLY A 20 15.67 -82.48 -9.28
N ILE A 21 14.39 -82.63 -8.89
CA ILE A 21 13.91 -83.09 -7.53
C ILE A 21 14.19 -82.23 -6.25
N ALA A 22 13.14 -82.06 -5.42
CA ALA A 22 13.11 -81.77 -3.94
C ALA A 22 13.54 -80.38 -3.39
N LEU A 23 12.92 -79.81 -2.33
CA LEU A 23 11.61 -80.08 -1.65
C LEU A 23 11.09 -78.83 -0.87
N LEU A 24 9.78 -78.80 -0.56
CA LEU A 24 9.00 -77.91 0.37
C LEU A 24 9.34 -76.39 0.44
N LEU A 25 8.50 -75.46 -0.05
CA LEU A 25 7.18 -75.00 0.47
C LEU A 25 7.27 -74.39 1.90
N ARG A 26 6.56 -73.31 2.31
CA ARG A 26 5.61 -72.32 1.71
C ARG A 26 5.45 -71.18 2.76
N SER A 27 4.78 -70.04 2.59
CA SER A 27 4.04 -69.34 1.50
C SER A 27 3.94 -67.85 1.91
N GLY A 28 3.73 -66.85 1.05
CA GLY A 28 3.33 -66.88 -0.36
C GLY A 28 2.10 -65.96 -0.56
N PRO A 29 2.24 -64.76 -1.17
CA PRO A 29 1.20 -63.73 -1.14
C PRO A 29 0.50 -63.43 -2.49
N ALA A 30 -0.53 -62.57 -2.43
CA ALA A 30 -0.96 -61.61 -3.47
C ALA A 30 -1.54 -62.14 -4.81
N MET A 31 -1.73 -61.19 -5.76
CA MET A 31 -2.27 -61.27 -7.14
C MET A 31 -3.79 -61.01 -7.23
N ARG A 32 -4.27 -59.89 -7.85
CA ARG A 32 -4.37 -59.51 -9.30
C ARG A 32 -5.63 -60.16 -9.98
N GLU A 33 -6.27 -59.65 -11.05
CA GLU A 33 -5.90 -58.67 -12.12
C GLU A 33 -7.13 -58.13 -12.93
N TYR A 34 -6.89 -57.14 -13.82
CA TYR A 34 -7.56 -56.78 -15.11
C TYR A 34 -9.03 -56.32 -15.30
N SER A 35 -9.15 -55.25 -16.14
CA SER A 35 -10.09 -55.00 -17.27
C SER A 35 -11.44 -54.24 -17.10
N GLU A 36 -11.86 -53.61 -18.21
CA GLU A 36 -13.05 -52.74 -18.44
C GLU A 36 -14.32 -53.56 -18.86
N PRO A 37 -15.50 -53.01 -19.31
CA PRO A 37 -15.94 -51.60 -19.50
C PRO A 37 -17.43 -51.25 -19.14
N ARG A 38 -17.80 -49.96 -19.32
CA ARG A 38 -19.12 -49.38 -19.74
C ARG A 38 -20.46 -49.72 -19.02
N PHE A 39 -21.13 -48.63 -18.56
CA PHE A 39 -22.60 -48.33 -18.55
C PHE A 39 -23.61 -48.99 -17.56
N ALA A 40 -24.38 -48.09 -16.89
CA ALA A 40 -25.85 -48.11 -16.64
C ALA A 40 -26.55 -48.86 -15.46
N PHE A 41 -26.97 -48.06 -14.46
CA PHE A 41 -28.33 -47.91 -13.87
C PHE A 41 -29.07 -48.98 -13.00
N ILE A 42 -29.96 -48.44 -12.13
CA ILE A 42 -31.18 -49.03 -11.48
C ILE A 42 -31.00 -49.97 -10.25
N VAL A 43 -31.90 -50.07 -9.24
CA VAL A 43 -32.69 -49.09 -8.43
C VAL A 43 -33.42 -49.82 -7.24
N SER A 44 -34.00 -49.07 -6.28
CA SER A 44 -34.89 -49.48 -5.14
C SER A 44 -34.22 -50.03 -3.86
N LEU A 45 -34.59 -49.70 -2.60
CA LEU A 45 -35.85 -49.39 -1.86
C LEU A 45 -36.59 -50.62 -1.30
N PRO A 46 -37.01 -50.56 -0.02
CA PRO A 46 -38.42 -50.28 0.27
C PRO A 46 -38.75 -49.29 1.42
N THR A 47 -40.01 -48.84 1.37
CA THR A 47 -40.93 -48.22 2.35
C THR A 47 -40.92 -48.75 3.81
N MET A 48 -41.58 -48.19 4.86
CA MET A 48 -42.28 -46.92 5.25
C MET A 48 -43.41 -47.30 6.29
N VAL A 49 -43.90 -46.35 7.14
CA VAL A 49 -45.28 -46.24 7.76
C VAL A 49 -45.43 -46.15 9.32
N LEU A 50 -45.72 -44.93 9.80
CA LEU A 50 -46.69 -44.42 10.82
C LEU A 50 -46.80 -44.84 12.35
N ARG A 51 -46.85 -43.78 13.19
CA ARG A 51 -47.81 -43.44 14.32
C ARG A 51 -47.73 -44.00 15.76
N SER A 52 -47.10 -43.19 16.65
CA SER A 52 -47.68 -42.47 17.83
C SER A 52 -48.83 -43.03 18.72
N CYS A 53 -48.63 -43.16 20.06
CA CYS A 53 -49.16 -42.24 21.12
C CYS A 53 -49.04 -42.72 22.60
N THR A 54 -48.54 -41.82 23.48
CA THR A 54 -48.88 -41.57 24.93
C THR A 54 -49.15 -42.71 25.96
N ALA A 55 -48.37 -42.77 27.07
CA ALA A 55 -48.85 -42.80 28.48
C ALA A 55 -47.71 -42.88 29.55
N SER A 56 -48.02 -42.59 30.82
CA SER A 56 -47.24 -42.74 32.09
C SER A 56 -48.25 -43.06 33.24
N PRO A 57 -47.93 -43.36 34.55
CA PRO A 57 -46.79 -42.86 35.37
C PRO A 57 -46.24 -43.76 36.55
N VAL A 58 -45.26 -43.20 37.33
CA VAL A 58 -44.73 -43.57 38.69
C VAL A 58 -44.15 -45.00 38.91
N THR A 59 -43.35 -45.38 39.94
CA THR A 59 -42.62 -44.76 41.11
C THR A 59 -41.29 -45.58 41.33
N LYS A 60 -40.46 -45.66 42.40
CA LYS A 60 -40.31 -45.18 43.82
C LYS A 60 -38.80 -45.37 44.24
N GLU A 61 -38.13 -44.91 45.32
CA GLU A 61 -38.11 -43.69 46.20
C GLU A 61 -37.50 -44.04 47.60
N ARG A 62 -36.20 -43.72 47.90
CA ARG A 62 -35.53 -43.62 49.26
C ARG A 62 -33.99 -43.54 49.11
N THR A 63 -33.15 -42.84 49.91
CA THR A 63 -33.20 -42.08 51.19
C THR A 63 -31.96 -41.13 51.24
N MET A 64 -31.78 -40.06 52.03
CA MET A 64 -32.57 -38.91 52.58
C MET A 64 -31.59 -38.02 53.43
N LEU A 65 -32.08 -36.97 54.13
CA LEU A 65 -31.40 -36.05 55.09
C LEU A 65 -30.46 -34.95 54.54
N ASN A 66 -30.34 -33.75 55.13
CA ASN A 66 -31.28 -32.79 55.79
C ASN A 66 -30.52 -31.44 55.95
N LEU A 67 -30.94 -30.24 55.53
CA LEU A 67 -32.10 -29.36 55.84
C LEU A 67 -32.02 -28.56 57.18
N SER A 68 -31.95 -27.22 57.09
CA SER A 68 -32.39 -26.24 58.13
C SER A 68 -32.59 -24.82 57.50
N ALA A 69 -33.48 -23.97 58.04
CA ALA A 69 -33.83 -22.64 57.46
C ALA A 69 -34.59 -21.67 58.40
N SER A 70 -34.46 -20.35 58.20
CA SER A 70 -35.35 -19.21 58.59
C SER A 70 -34.73 -17.89 58.06
N LEU A 71 -35.37 -16.80 57.60
CA LEU A 71 -36.64 -16.07 57.89
C LEU A 71 -36.56 -15.13 59.12
N ALA A 72 -37.02 -13.87 59.13
CA ALA A 72 -37.50 -12.95 58.06
C ALA A 72 -37.70 -11.47 58.57
N SER A 73 -38.24 -10.60 57.69
CA SER A 73 -38.80 -9.23 57.92
C SER A 73 -37.82 -8.04 57.82
N ARG A 74 -38.21 -6.84 57.36
CA ARG A 74 -39.56 -6.30 57.05
C ARG A 74 -39.71 -5.81 55.59
N SER A 75 -40.96 -5.50 55.19
CA SER A 75 -41.41 -5.18 53.82
C SER A 75 -41.46 -3.68 53.48
N ASN A 76 -41.39 -3.34 52.18
CA ASN A 76 -42.43 -2.60 51.41
C ASN A 76 -42.00 -2.34 49.95
N VAL A 77 -42.96 -2.31 49.01
CA VAL A 77 -42.76 -2.28 47.53
C VAL A 77 -44.01 -1.68 46.83
N PRO A 78 -43.94 -0.99 45.65
CA PRO A 78 -42.81 -0.32 44.98
C PRO A 78 -42.92 1.23 45.14
N PRO A 79 -43.43 2.13 44.24
CA PRO A 79 -43.84 2.07 42.81
C PRO A 79 -43.11 3.03 41.82
N LYS A 80 -43.07 2.60 40.55
CA LYS A 80 -43.07 3.36 39.25
C LYS A 80 -42.49 4.80 39.17
N VAL A 81 -41.55 5.01 38.23
CA VAL A 81 -41.77 5.67 36.90
C VAL A 81 -40.74 5.13 35.88
N THR A 82 -41.16 4.98 34.61
CA THR A 82 -40.26 4.91 33.42
C THR A 82 -40.93 5.69 32.29
N PRO A 83 -40.22 6.58 31.58
CA PRO A 83 -39.85 6.30 30.18
C PRO A 83 -38.42 6.75 29.85
N GLY A 84 -37.80 6.42 28.70
CA GLY A 84 -38.29 5.64 27.57
C GLY A 84 -38.22 6.43 26.25
N SER A 85 -37.06 6.41 25.56
CA SER A 85 -36.90 7.08 24.25
C SER A 85 -35.96 6.33 23.32
N LEU A 86 -36.56 5.79 22.25
CA LEU A 86 -36.02 5.57 20.90
C LEU A 86 -34.49 5.52 20.71
N VAL A 87 -33.95 4.31 20.50
CA VAL A 87 -32.85 4.12 19.54
C VAL A 87 -33.48 3.82 18.18
N LEU A 88 -33.63 4.86 17.34
CA LEU A 88 -33.96 4.66 15.94
C LEU A 88 -32.76 4.06 15.21
N ILE A 89 -32.89 2.83 14.74
CA ILE A 89 -31.94 2.26 13.77
C ILE A 89 -32.19 2.99 12.45
N SER A 90 -31.35 3.99 12.16
CA SER A 90 -31.33 4.64 10.84
C SER A 90 -31.12 3.57 9.75
N PRO A 91 -31.80 3.67 8.59
CA PRO A 91 -31.46 2.82 7.46
C PRO A 91 -29.98 3.00 7.12
N VAL A 92 -29.29 1.89 6.88
CA VAL A 92 -27.86 1.89 6.53
C VAL A 92 -27.71 2.39 5.10
N THR A 93 -27.53 3.70 4.94
CA THR A 93 -26.96 4.26 3.72
C THR A 93 -25.52 3.76 3.58
N LEU A 94 -25.26 3.01 2.51
CA LEU A 94 -23.91 2.62 2.12
C LEU A 94 -23.07 3.89 1.93
N ARG A 95 -22.11 4.10 2.83
CA ARG A 95 -21.06 5.11 2.62
C ARG A 95 -20.16 4.64 1.48
N ILE A 96 -20.43 5.14 0.28
CA ILE A 96 -19.41 5.19 -0.76
C ILE A 96 -18.37 6.21 -0.27
N SER A 97 -17.21 5.74 0.18
CA SER A 97 -16.09 6.62 0.50
C SER A 97 -15.41 7.04 -0.79
N ASP A 98 -15.78 8.21 -1.31
CA ASP A 98 -14.98 8.93 -2.31
C ASP A 98 -13.63 9.29 -1.69
N GLY A 99 -12.68 8.36 -1.77
CA GLY A 99 -11.35 8.52 -1.18
C GLY A 99 -10.61 9.74 -1.72
N ALA A 100 -9.66 10.25 -0.93
CA ALA A 100 -8.87 11.44 -1.23
C ALA A 100 -8.16 11.38 -2.60
N PHE A 101 -7.77 12.55 -3.09
CA PHE A 101 -7.61 12.81 -4.53
C PHE A 101 -6.42 13.75 -4.81
N ILE A 102 -5.19 13.31 -4.45
CA ILE A 102 -3.95 14.13 -4.54
C ILE A 102 -2.76 13.37 -5.18
N PHE A 103 -2.94 12.13 -5.66
CA PHE A 103 -1.92 11.44 -6.48
C PHE A 103 -2.49 10.68 -7.68
N GLY A 104 -3.82 10.68 -7.88
CA GLY A 104 -4.52 9.92 -8.92
C GLY A 104 -4.50 8.39 -8.73
N SER A 105 -3.36 7.85 -8.30
CA SER A 105 -3.23 6.53 -7.69
C SER A 105 -4.23 6.35 -6.56
N LYS A 106 -4.90 5.20 -6.61
CA LYS A 106 -5.58 4.60 -5.46
C LYS A 106 -5.17 3.14 -5.46
N VAL A 107 -4.00 2.87 -4.86
CA VAL A 107 -3.59 1.51 -4.48
C VAL A 107 -4.79 0.87 -3.77
N SER A 108 -5.22 -0.29 -4.24
CA SER A 108 -6.38 -0.94 -3.66
C SER A 108 -6.03 -1.43 -2.27
N ASN A 109 -6.85 -1.10 -1.26
CA ASN A 109 -6.85 -1.87 -0.02
C ASN A 109 -7.21 -3.32 -0.37
N CYS A 110 -6.21 -4.19 -0.42
CA CYS A 110 -6.40 -5.62 -0.41
C CYS A 110 -6.78 -6.04 1.01
N ASP A 111 -8.03 -5.75 1.40
CA ASP A 111 -8.63 -6.19 2.67
C ASP A 111 -8.71 -7.72 2.68
N GLY A 112 -7.63 -8.35 3.16
CA GLY A 112 -7.55 -9.79 3.30
C GLY A 112 -8.67 -10.35 4.20
N PRO A 113 -9.14 -11.59 3.94
CA PRO A 113 -10.32 -12.13 4.61
C PRO A 113 -10.14 -12.18 6.15
N PRO A 114 -11.19 -11.87 6.93
CA PRO A 114 -11.09 -11.68 8.37
C PRO A 114 -10.62 -12.96 9.08
N CYS A 115 -9.58 -12.84 9.89
CA CYS A 115 -8.89 -13.97 10.50
C CYS A 115 -9.83 -14.83 11.37
N MET A 116 -9.99 -16.11 11.02
CA MET A 116 -10.73 -17.07 11.83
C MET A 116 -10.07 -17.25 13.20
N LYS A 117 -10.79 -16.88 14.27
CA LYS A 117 -10.34 -17.06 15.66
C LYS A 117 -10.26 -18.54 16.05
N ARG A 118 -9.13 -19.19 15.78
CA ARG A 118 -8.77 -20.46 16.43
C ARG A 118 -8.41 -20.17 17.89
N LYS A 119 -9.27 -20.58 18.82
CA LYS A 119 -8.87 -20.72 20.24
C LYS A 119 -7.77 -21.76 20.32
N MET A 120 -6.68 -21.44 21.02
CA MET A 120 -5.71 -22.43 21.50
C MET A 120 -5.68 -22.35 23.03
N THR A 121 -5.34 -23.46 23.67
CA THR A 121 -5.65 -23.72 25.09
C THR A 121 -4.71 -23.00 26.06
N ASP A 122 -5.24 -22.57 27.21
CA ASP A 122 -4.42 -22.07 28.31
C ASP A 122 -3.43 -23.13 28.82
N LEU A 123 -2.16 -22.74 28.98
CA LEU A 123 -1.15 -23.51 29.69
C LEU A 123 -0.75 -22.74 30.96
N SER A 124 -0.98 -23.36 32.11
CA SER A 124 -0.74 -22.74 33.41
C SER A 124 0.74 -22.82 33.81
N LEU A 125 1.30 -21.68 34.20
CA LEU A 125 2.51 -21.60 35.00
C LEU A 125 2.15 -21.01 36.37
N ARG A 126 2.62 -21.67 37.44
CA ARG A 126 2.26 -21.33 38.82
C ARG A 126 3.05 -20.14 39.31
N SER A 127 2.37 -19.23 40.00
CA SER A 127 2.97 -18.22 40.88
C SER A 127 2.86 -18.70 42.33
N ASP A 128 3.98 -18.91 43.01
CA ASP A 128 4.03 -19.26 44.43
C ASP A 128 5.11 -18.41 45.13
N PHE A 129 4.74 -17.78 46.25
CA PHE A 129 5.57 -16.99 47.19
C PHE A 129 6.16 -15.64 46.67
N LEU A 130 6.22 -14.56 47.46
CA LEU A 130 5.89 -14.36 48.88
C LEU A 130 5.46 -12.89 49.16
N GLU A 131 4.61 -12.66 50.17
CA GLU A 131 4.27 -11.33 50.69
C GLU A 131 5.17 -10.92 51.86
N ALA A 132 5.60 -9.65 51.90
CA ALA A 132 5.93 -8.82 53.09
C ALA A 132 6.66 -7.53 52.64
N ALA A 133 6.43 -6.34 53.19
CA ALA A 133 5.36 -5.87 54.07
C ALA A 133 5.21 -4.34 53.89
N SER A 134 4.07 -3.77 54.27
CA SER A 134 3.84 -2.32 54.32
C SER A 134 4.24 -1.75 55.69
N ASP A 135 4.92 -0.59 55.74
CA ASP A 135 4.52 0.47 56.69
C ASP A 135 5.14 1.86 56.46
N LEU A 136 4.53 2.85 57.12
CA LEU A 136 4.99 4.21 57.47
C LEU A 136 5.10 5.29 56.38
N SER A 137 5.06 6.56 56.86
CA SER A 137 4.87 7.78 56.07
C SER A 137 5.46 9.03 56.76
N ALA A 138 5.38 10.18 56.07
CA ALA A 138 5.61 11.56 56.56
C ALA A 138 7.06 12.10 56.76
N ILE A 139 7.52 12.86 55.76
CA ILE A 139 7.97 14.28 55.86
C ILE A 139 8.90 14.68 57.04
N ARG A 140 10.18 15.05 56.76
CA ARG A 140 10.62 16.46 56.54
C ARG A 140 12.13 16.61 56.18
N SER A 141 12.40 17.56 55.27
CA SER A 141 13.65 18.32 54.98
C SER A 141 15.00 17.97 55.66
N LEU A 142 16.06 17.85 54.85
CA LEU A 142 17.22 18.78 54.83
C LEU A 142 18.15 18.53 53.60
N ASN A 143 18.80 19.60 53.12
CA ASN A 143 19.93 19.59 52.15
C ASN A 143 21.26 19.59 52.95
N PRO A 144 22.46 19.24 52.39
CA PRO A 144 22.88 19.57 51.01
C PRO A 144 23.80 18.56 50.26
N SER A 145 24.15 18.96 49.02
CA SER A 145 25.30 18.54 48.19
C SER A 145 25.26 17.15 47.50
N PRO A 146 25.62 17.05 46.20
CA PRO A 146 25.59 15.81 45.44
C PRO A 146 26.88 14.97 45.57
N PRO A 147 26.81 13.63 45.41
CA PRO A 147 27.99 12.78 45.26
C PRO A 147 28.62 12.91 43.86
N SER A 148 29.93 12.64 43.77
CA SER A 148 30.73 12.76 42.54
C SER A 148 30.29 11.80 41.42
N PRO A 149 30.39 12.20 40.14
CA PRO A 149 30.08 11.32 39.01
C PRO A 149 31.13 10.21 38.83
N SER A 150 30.66 8.98 38.60
CA SER A 150 31.50 7.84 38.21
C SER A 150 32.12 8.06 36.81
N PRO A 151 33.38 7.65 36.57
CA PRO A 151 34.03 7.82 35.27
C PRO A 151 33.39 6.91 34.18
N PRO A 152 33.24 7.39 32.94
CA PRO A 152 32.59 6.62 31.87
C PRO A 152 33.45 5.44 31.40
N MET A 153 32.84 4.26 31.27
CA MET A 153 33.48 3.07 30.70
C MET A 153 33.79 3.28 29.21
N ARG A 154 35.09 3.26 28.85
CA ARG A 154 35.53 3.30 27.45
C ARG A 154 35.12 2.03 26.70
N ARG A 155 34.07 2.10 25.88
CA ARG A 155 33.78 1.09 24.85
C ARG A 155 34.89 1.14 23.79
N LYS A 156 35.57 0.02 23.53
CA LYS A 156 36.73 -0.04 22.62
C LYS A 156 36.28 0.10 21.16
N SER A 157 36.70 1.16 20.49
CA SER A 157 36.57 1.28 19.03
C SER A 157 37.48 0.27 18.33
N ARG A 158 36.91 -0.56 17.44
CA ARG A 158 37.70 -1.36 16.49
C ARG A 158 38.04 -0.49 15.29
N ARG A 159 39.32 -0.18 15.10
CA ARG A 159 39.83 0.33 13.82
C ARG A 159 39.95 -0.83 12.84
N CYS A 160 39.37 -0.70 11.65
CA CYS A 160 39.91 -1.41 10.48
C CYS A 160 41.12 -0.63 9.96
N ARG A 161 42.27 -1.30 9.81
CA ARG A 161 43.21 -0.94 8.74
C ARG A 161 42.71 -1.63 7.47
N ARG A 162 42.82 -0.94 6.32
CA ARG A 162 43.18 -1.62 5.08
C ARG A 162 44.64 -1.26 4.81
N GLU A 163 45.44 -2.28 4.53
CA GLU A 163 46.77 -2.14 3.95
C GLU A 163 46.63 -2.54 2.48
N ASP A 164 47.12 -1.70 1.58
CA ASP A 164 46.92 -1.84 0.13
C ASP A 164 48.27 -2.15 -0.56
N PRO A 165 48.46 -3.36 -1.10
CA PRO A 165 49.73 -3.77 -1.68
C PRO A 165 49.77 -3.63 -3.21
N ARG A 166 50.56 -2.63 -3.66
CA ARG A 166 51.18 -2.48 -5.00
C ARG A 166 50.36 -1.79 -6.09
N LEU A 167 50.75 -0.55 -6.39
CA LEU A 167 51.06 -0.16 -7.77
C LEU A 167 52.51 0.33 -7.82
N TRP A 168 53.22 0.03 -8.91
CA TRP A 168 54.60 0.46 -9.14
C TRP A 168 54.66 1.26 -10.44
N SER A 169 55.38 2.39 -10.38
CA SER A 169 56.03 3.10 -11.50
C SER A 169 55.43 3.03 -12.91
N GLU A 170 55.15 4.20 -13.50
CA GLU A 170 56.09 4.70 -14.51
C GLU A 170 56.19 6.24 -14.55
N LYS A 171 56.98 6.77 -15.48
CA LYS A 171 57.56 8.13 -15.47
C LYS A 171 56.74 9.10 -16.34
N VAL A 172 56.85 10.40 -16.06
CA VAL A 172 57.25 11.46 -17.02
C VAL A 172 57.64 12.73 -16.23
N SER A 173 58.31 13.69 -16.89
CA SER A 173 59.14 14.73 -16.26
C SER A 173 58.79 16.17 -16.68
N MET A 174 59.20 17.14 -15.85
CA MET A 174 59.28 18.60 -16.14
C MET A 174 57.91 19.34 -16.18
N SER A 175 57.80 20.63 -15.84
CA SER A 175 58.80 21.62 -15.38
C SER A 175 58.22 22.68 -14.41
N LEU A 176 59.12 23.30 -13.63
CA LEU A 176 58.96 24.56 -12.88
C LEU A 176 58.90 25.79 -13.85
N PRO A 177 58.72 27.06 -13.41
CA PRO A 177 58.67 27.59 -12.02
C PRO A 177 57.53 28.60 -11.70
N ASN A 178 57.35 28.89 -10.41
CA ASN A 178 57.58 30.25 -9.86
C ASN A 178 57.35 30.31 -8.33
N THR A 179 58.37 30.72 -7.59
CA THR A 179 58.25 31.42 -6.30
C THR A 179 58.67 32.87 -6.49
N PRO A 180 58.36 33.78 -5.55
CA PRO A 180 59.40 34.09 -4.57
C PRO A 180 58.90 34.43 -3.13
N THR A 181 59.82 34.33 -2.17
CA THR A 181 59.92 35.09 -0.89
C THR A 181 58.66 35.28 0.01
N GLY A 182 58.62 34.87 1.28
CA GLY A 182 59.55 34.10 2.11
C GLY A 182 60.00 34.79 3.42
N SER A 183 60.15 34.02 4.51
CA SER A 183 60.95 34.37 5.71
C SER A 183 61.08 33.21 6.72
N HIS A 184 62.32 32.95 7.17
CA HIS A 184 62.76 32.71 8.57
C HIS A 184 61.95 31.74 9.48
N SER A 185 62.51 30.72 10.16
CA SER A 185 63.91 30.43 10.56
C SER A 185 64.19 28.92 10.80
N PHE A 186 65.45 28.56 11.09
CA PHE A 186 65.98 27.18 11.25
C PHE A 186 65.93 26.62 12.71
N LEU A 187 66.23 25.31 12.84
CA LEU A 187 66.44 24.57 14.12
C LEU A 187 67.72 24.97 14.87
N ILE A 188 67.66 24.94 16.22
CA ILE A 188 68.69 24.64 17.25
C ILE A 188 68.14 25.15 18.62
N VAL A 189 68.28 24.63 19.84
CA VAL A 189 68.74 23.39 20.52
C VAL A 189 69.47 23.79 21.83
N LEU A 190 69.15 23.12 22.96
CA LEU A 190 69.82 23.10 24.30
C LEU A 190 69.76 24.30 25.30
N ALA A 191 69.20 24.02 26.49
CA ALA A 191 69.75 24.27 27.86
C ALA A 191 68.80 23.61 28.90
N THR A 192 69.10 22.70 29.84
CA THR A 192 70.22 22.35 30.75
C THR A 192 70.31 23.13 32.09
N ARG A 193 70.17 22.40 33.22
CA ARG A 193 70.85 22.66 34.52
C ARG A 193 70.83 21.43 35.45
N HIS A 194 71.87 21.26 36.28
CA HIS A 194 72.08 20.16 37.24
C HIS A 194 71.44 20.44 38.62
N ARG A 195 71.21 19.47 39.52
CA ARG A 195 72.16 18.78 40.45
C ARG A 195 71.35 17.76 41.32
N VAL A 196 71.83 16.85 42.20
CA VAL A 196 73.05 16.11 42.70
C VAL A 196 72.49 15.24 43.86
N TRP A 197 72.88 14.01 44.27
CA TRP A 197 73.96 12.98 44.13
C TRP A 197 73.25 11.61 44.39
N ASP A 198 73.80 10.41 44.67
CA ASP A 198 74.99 9.54 44.36
C ASP A 198 74.54 8.11 44.83
N GLY A 199 75.06 6.94 44.43
CA GLY A 199 76.09 6.53 43.48
C GLY A 199 76.57 5.10 43.83
N ARG A 200 77.67 4.64 43.20
CA ARG A 200 78.30 3.28 43.32
C ARG A 200 77.43 2.10 42.82
N ALA A 201 77.96 0.95 42.37
CA ALA A 201 79.26 0.63 41.73
C ALA A 201 79.28 -0.81 41.14
N ILE A 202 80.01 -0.98 40.01
CA ILE A 202 80.99 -2.08 39.75
C ILE A 202 80.54 -3.57 39.56
N MET A 203 80.86 -4.09 38.36
CA MET A 203 81.33 -5.45 37.97
C MET A 203 80.45 -6.73 37.97
N ARG A 204 80.43 -7.37 36.77
CA ARG A 204 80.81 -8.79 36.44
C ARG A 204 79.87 -9.93 36.99
N ILE A 205 80.03 -11.24 36.72
CA ILE A 205 81.07 -12.05 36.02
C ILE A 205 80.45 -13.34 35.39
N HIS A 206 81.00 -13.83 34.27
CA HIS A 206 81.08 -15.24 33.73
C HIS A 206 79.85 -16.19 33.83
N HIS A 207 79.36 -16.80 32.73
CA HIS A 207 79.91 -17.98 32.01
C HIS A 207 80.07 -19.27 32.85
N PHE A 208 79.39 -20.36 32.42
CA PHE A 208 79.76 -21.81 32.38
C PHE A 208 78.49 -22.71 32.43
N ILE A 209 78.38 -23.91 31.83
CA ILE A 209 78.99 -24.49 30.61
C ILE A 209 78.27 -25.82 30.22
N LEU A 210 78.18 -26.16 28.91
CA LEU A 210 77.83 -27.49 28.30
C LEU A 210 76.47 -28.18 28.73
N ALA A 211 75.87 -29.15 28.00
CA ALA A 211 76.03 -29.72 26.65
C ALA A 211 74.75 -30.52 26.26
N VAL A 212 74.74 -31.14 25.07
CA VAL A 212 73.75 -32.12 24.55
C VAL A 212 72.37 -31.49 24.24
N ALA A 213 71.98 -31.14 23.00
CA ALA A 213 72.05 -31.76 21.66
C ALA A 213 70.80 -32.59 21.26
N LEU A 214 70.20 -32.18 20.13
CA LEU A 214 69.30 -32.93 19.24
C LEU A 214 67.99 -33.50 19.84
N LEU A 215 66.97 -32.63 19.89
CA LEU A 215 65.64 -32.97 19.36
C LEU A 215 65.22 -31.87 18.38
N PRO A 216 64.50 -32.18 17.29
CA PRO A 216 63.79 -31.16 16.54
C PRO A 216 62.63 -30.67 17.41
N LEU A 217 62.56 -29.36 17.68
CA LEU A 217 61.26 -28.77 17.97
C LEU A 217 60.51 -28.72 16.65
N GLU A 218 59.72 -29.76 16.38
CA GLU A 218 58.43 -29.55 15.74
C GLU A 218 57.69 -28.54 16.64
N ALA A 219 57.70 -27.28 16.20
CA ALA A 219 56.78 -26.29 16.72
C ALA A 219 55.40 -26.68 16.21
N ALA A 220 54.80 -27.69 16.85
CA ALA A 220 53.39 -27.97 16.77
C ALA A 220 52.69 -26.65 17.12
N ALA A 221 52.15 -26.00 16.09
CA ALA A 221 51.23 -24.91 16.25
C ALA A 221 49.96 -25.53 16.82
N ASP A 222 49.97 -25.73 18.13
CA ASP A 222 48.87 -26.21 18.94
C ASP A 222 47.79 -25.12 18.86
N SER A 223 47.01 -25.17 17.77
CA SER A 223 45.86 -24.31 17.58
C SER A 223 44.97 -24.60 18.78
N SER A 224 44.72 -23.55 19.57
CA SER A 224 43.92 -23.67 20.78
C SER A 224 42.45 -23.78 20.38
N ASP A 225 42.14 -24.87 19.68
CA ASP A 225 40.85 -25.20 19.11
C ASP A 225 39.86 -25.21 20.27
N CYS A 226 38.98 -24.23 20.19
CA CYS A 226 38.03 -23.94 21.24
C CYS A 226 37.00 -25.07 21.23
N ARG A 227 37.24 -26.12 22.02
CA ARG A 227 36.40 -27.33 22.14
C ARG A 227 34.92 -27.08 22.48
N ILE A 228 34.55 -25.83 22.79
CA ILE A 228 33.18 -25.32 22.95
C ILE A 228 32.68 -24.74 21.61
N CYS A 229 33.50 -23.93 20.93
CA CYS A 229 33.25 -23.34 19.63
C CYS A 229 33.02 -24.42 18.56
N ASP A 230 33.89 -25.43 18.48
CA ASP A 230 33.79 -26.53 17.50
C ASP A 230 32.49 -27.33 17.63
N LYS A 231 31.83 -27.25 18.79
CA LYS A 231 30.56 -27.95 19.08
C LYS A 231 29.32 -27.07 18.90
N HIS A 232 29.45 -25.75 18.85
CA HIS A 232 28.33 -24.81 18.95
C HIS A 232 28.37 -23.62 17.97
N LEU A 233 29.42 -23.44 17.16
CA LEU A 233 29.61 -22.25 16.30
C LEU A 233 29.77 -22.51 14.80
N LEU A 234 29.03 -23.48 14.26
CA LEU A 234 28.51 -23.28 12.90
C LEU A 234 27.40 -22.21 12.97
N PRO A 235 27.44 -21.13 12.17
CA PRO A 235 26.39 -20.12 12.16
C PRO A 235 25.16 -20.66 11.41
N GLN A 236 24.40 -21.50 12.11
CA GLN A 236 23.02 -21.78 11.74
C GLN A 236 22.24 -20.46 11.71
N PRO A 237 21.35 -20.24 10.73
CA PRO A 237 20.46 -19.09 10.74
C PRO A 237 19.71 -19.03 12.07
N LEU A 238 19.69 -17.86 12.70
CA LEU A 238 18.90 -17.67 13.91
C LEU A 238 17.44 -17.96 13.57
N GLN A 239 16.82 -18.95 14.22
CA GLN A 239 15.37 -19.14 14.15
C GLN A 239 14.71 -17.99 14.91
N LEU A 240 14.44 -16.92 14.16
CA LEU A 240 13.79 -15.71 14.61
C LEU A 240 12.35 -16.02 15.06
N ILE A 241 11.79 -15.12 15.89
CA ILE A 241 10.44 -15.23 16.44
C ILE A 241 9.44 -15.43 15.28
N PRO A 242 8.70 -16.57 15.24
CA PRO A 242 7.77 -16.86 14.15
C PRO A 242 6.78 -15.72 13.90
N GLY A 243 6.68 -15.29 12.64
CA GLY A 243 5.80 -14.21 12.20
C GLY A 243 6.47 -12.84 12.05
N ARG A 244 7.60 -12.57 12.74
CA ARG A 244 8.33 -11.29 12.56
C ARG A 244 9.27 -11.37 11.37
N LYS A 245 9.12 -10.42 10.44
CA LYS A 245 9.95 -10.27 9.25
C LYS A 245 11.20 -9.44 9.58
N TYR A 246 12.33 -9.89 9.06
CA TYR A 246 13.63 -9.20 9.12
C TYR A 246 14.33 -9.41 7.78
N ALA A 247 15.32 -8.58 7.48
CA ALA A 247 16.16 -8.74 6.30
C ALA A 247 16.70 -10.18 6.14
N ARG A 248 16.56 -10.75 4.93
CA ARG A 248 16.95 -12.12 4.59
C ARG A 248 18.46 -12.34 4.79
N ASP A 249 18.86 -13.56 5.15
CA ASP A 249 20.26 -13.96 5.18
C ASP A 249 20.85 -13.93 3.75
N ARG A 250 22.04 -13.35 3.61
CA ARG A 250 22.83 -13.40 2.36
C ARG A 250 23.99 -14.37 2.54
N ARG A 251 23.94 -15.49 1.80
CA ARG A 251 25.02 -16.51 1.75
C ARG A 251 26.04 -16.21 0.64
N ALA A 252 25.55 -15.64 -0.46
CA ALA A 252 26.34 -15.15 -1.58
C ALA A 252 26.14 -13.63 -1.76
N ASP A 253 27.12 -13.02 -2.40
CA ASP A 253 27.17 -11.63 -2.86
C ASP A 253 26.93 -11.66 -4.37
N ILE A 254 25.75 -11.23 -4.83
CA ILE A 254 25.44 -11.15 -6.26
C ILE A 254 26.15 -9.92 -6.82
N LEU A 255 27.01 -10.12 -7.83
CA LEU A 255 27.87 -9.08 -8.40
C LEU A 255 27.29 -8.49 -9.68
N HIS A 256 26.62 -9.34 -10.48
CA HIS A 256 26.02 -8.95 -11.75
C HIS A 256 24.85 -9.87 -12.12
N VAL A 257 23.78 -9.30 -12.68
CA VAL A 257 22.62 -10.02 -13.23
C VAL A 257 22.39 -9.59 -14.68
N LYS A 258 22.60 -10.51 -15.63
CA LYS A 258 22.28 -10.31 -17.04
C LYS A 258 21.01 -11.08 -17.41
N LEU A 259 20.02 -10.37 -17.94
CA LEU A 259 18.82 -10.92 -18.54
C LEU A 259 18.92 -10.83 -20.06
N ASP A 260 18.66 -11.94 -20.74
CA ASP A 260 18.62 -12.05 -22.19
C ASP A 260 17.28 -12.70 -22.57
N VAL A 261 16.33 -11.91 -23.05
CA VAL A 261 14.89 -12.25 -23.02
C VAL A 261 14.16 -11.91 -24.32
N THR A 262 13.22 -12.78 -24.69
CA THR A 262 12.33 -12.64 -25.85
C THR A 262 10.87 -12.72 -25.38
N PRO A 263 10.12 -11.60 -25.37
CA PRO A 263 8.68 -11.60 -25.10
C PRO A 263 7.88 -12.05 -26.33
N ASP A 264 7.12 -13.14 -26.21
CA ASP A 264 6.09 -13.54 -27.17
C ASP A 264 4.77 -12.86 -26.79
N PHE A 265 4.45 -11.78 -27.52
CA PHE A 265 3.23 -11.00 -27.31
C PHE A 265 1.95 -11.84 -27.56
N ALA A 266 1.92 -12.70 -28.57
CA ALA A 266 0.71 -13.45 -28.93
C ALA A 266 0.37 -14.53 -27.89
N LYS A 267 1.37 -15.21 -27.34
CA LYS A 267 1.20 -16.17 -26.23
C LYS A 267 1.11 -15.47 -24.87
N ARG A 268 1.66 -14.26 -24.75
CA ARG A 268 1.88 -13.50 -23.50
C ARG A 268 2.79 -14.29 -22.55
N THR A 269 3.94 -14.70 -23.10
CA THR A 269 4.97 -15.49 -22.43
C THR A 269 6.33 -14.87 -22.67
N VAL A 270 7.28 -15.09 -21.78
CA VAL A 270 8.68 -14.69 -21.96
C VAL A 270 9.58 -15.92 -21.89
N SER A 271 10.57 -15.99 -22.77
CA SER A 271 11.62 -17.01 -22.74
C SER A 271 12.98 -16.35 -22.80
N GLY A 272 13.97 -16.88 -22.07
CA GLY A 272 15.29 -16.25 -22.02
C GLY A 272 16.29 -16.98 -21.15
N THR A 273 17.40 -16.29 -20.88
CA THR A 273 18.41 -16.71 -19.91
C THR A 273 18.62 -15.64 -18.84
N ALA A 274 18.69 -16.08 -17.59
CA ALA A 274 19.13 -15.27 -16.47
C ALA A 274 20.53 -15.74 -16.06
N THR A 275 21.53 -14.86 -16.21
CA THR A 275 22.93 -15.14 -15.87
C THR A 275 23.34 -14.34 -14.65
N LEU A 276 23.56 -15.03 -13.54
CA LEU A 276 23.95 -14.45 -12.26
C LEU A 276 25.43 -14.76 -11.98
N ARG A 277 26.25 -13.72 -11.86
CA ARG A 277 27.63 -13.82 -11.37
C ARG A 277 27.67 -13.42 -9.90
N PHE A 278 28.23 -14.27 -9.06
CA PHE A 278 28.20 -14.13 -7.61
C PHE A 278 29.46 -14.73 -6.95
N LYS A 279 29.64 -14.47 -5.65
CA LYS A 279 30.66 -15.13 -4.82
C LYS A 279 30.13 -15.46 -3.42
N PRO A 280 30.55 -16.54 -2.74
CA PRO A 280 30.16 -16.81 -1.35
C PRO A 280 30.78 -15.79 -0.38
N ILE A 281 30.00 -15.31 0.61
CA ILE A 281 30.41 -14.18 1.47
C ILE A 281 31.40 -14.59 2.58
N ALA A 282 31.15 -15.70 3.28
CA ALA A 282 31.89 -16.05 4.50
C ALA A 282 32.06 -17.55 4.76
N LEU A 283 31.20 -18.39 4.18
CA LEU A 283 31.27 -19.85 4.26
C LEU A 283 31.25 -20.45 2.86
N PRO A 284 31.77 -21.68 2.66
CA PRO A 284 31.61 -22.38 1.40
C PRO A 284 30.13 -22.54 1.02
N LEU A 285 29.79 -22.24 -0.24
CA LEU A 285 28.41 -22.31 -0.74
C LEU A 285 28.16 -23.67 -1.39
N GLU A 286 27.42 -24.53 -0.69
CA GLU A 286 26.92 -25.81 -1.22
C GLU A 286 25.68 -25.61 -2.11
N LYS A 287 24.83 -24.62 -1.78
CA LYS A 287 23.58 -24.34 -2.48
C LYS A 287 23.36 -22.85 -2.69
N LEU A 288 22.91 -22.47 -3.89
CA LEU A 288 22.35 -21.16 -4.20
C LEU A 288 20.82 -21.28 -4.22
N GLU A 289 20.12 -20.39 -3.52
CA GLU A 289 18.66 -20.26 -3.57
C GLU A 289 18.30 -18.96 -4.30
N LEU A 290 17.37 -19.06 -5.25
CA LEU A 290 16.78 -17.93 -5.98
C LEU A 290 15.25 -18.02 -5.84
N ASP A 291 14.57 -16.90 -5.66
CA ASP A 291 13.12 -16.79 -5.77
C ASP A 291 12.71 -17.03 -7.23
N ALA A 292 11.72 -17.90 -7.45
CA ALA A 292 11.23 -18.30 -8.77
C ALA A 292 9.82 -18.90 -8.64
N VAL A 293 8.82 -18.26 -9.25
CA VAL A 293 7.41 -18.70 -9.21
C VAL A 293 6.92 -18.99 -10.63
N ASP A 294 6.33 -20.17 -10.83
CA ASP A 294 5.78 -20.67 -12.10
C ASP A 294 6.73 -20.61 -13.32
N LEU A 295 8.04 -20.62 -13.08
CA LEU A 295 9.08 -20.62 -14.13
C LEU A 295 9.36 -22.06 -14.63
N GLN A 296 9.28 -22.26 -15.95
CA GLN A 296 9.66 -23.51 -16.61
C GLN A 296 11.17 -23.52 -16.91
N ILE A 297 11.96 -24.06 -15.99
CA ILE A 297 13.42 -24.16 -16.15
C ILE A 297 13.76 -25.24 -17.19
N THR A 298 14.47 -24.86 -18.25
CA THR A 298 14.86 -25.73 -19.36
C THR A 298 16.29 -26.26 -19.20
N SER A 299 17.22 -25.42 -18.73
CA SER A 299 18.58 -25.85 -18.41
C SER A 299 19.25 -24.93 -17.39
N ILE A 300 20.27 -25.46 -16.71
CA ILE A 300 21.13 -24.69 -15.81
C ILE A 300 22.57 -25.06 -16.14
N THR A 301 23.38 -24.06 -16.48
CA THR A 301 24.83 -24.22 -16.68
C THR A 301 25.58 -23.36 -15.67
N ALA A 302 26.85 -23.68 -15.45
CA ALA A 302 27.69 -22.91 -14.54
C ALA A 302 29.14 -22.80 -15.03
N SER A 303 29.81 -21.74 -14.59
CA SER A 303 31.24 -21.48 -14.80
C SER A 303 31.91 -21.16 -13.46
N GLY A 304 33.16 -21.56 -13.30
CA GLY A 304 33.87 -21.58 -12.01
C GLY A 304 33.43 -22.68 -11.03
N THR A 305 32.32 -23.37 -11.32
CA THR A 305 31.75 -24.44 -10.49
C THR A 305 31.01 -25.47 -11.38
N HIS A 306 30.52 -26.56 -10.77
CA HIS A 306 29.73 -27.60 -11.43
C HIS A 306 28.44 -27.83 -10.64
N VAL A 307 27.28 -27.80 -11.29
CA VAL A 307 25.97 -28.12 -10.69
C VAL A 307 25.86 -29.63 -10.51
N ALA A 308 25.47 -30.12 -9.33
CA ALA A 308 25.19 -31.53 -9.09
C ALA A 308 23.74 -31.88 -9.41
N GLU A 309 22.83 -31.05 -8.90
CA GLU A 309 21.38 -31.21 -8.96
C GLU A 309 20.73 -29.82 -8.85
N HIS A 310 19.44 -29.74 -9.19
CA HIS A 310 18.62 -28.59 -8.84
C HIS A 310 17.24 -29.07 -8.39
N GLN A 311 16.57 -28.24 -7.60
CA GLN A 311 15.22 -28.45 -7.11
C GLN A 311 14.39 -27.19 -7.39
N ILE A 312 13.16 -27.38 -7.85
CA ILE A 312 12.15 -26.31 -7.97
C ILE A 312 11.11 -26.56 -6.86
N THR A 313 10.72 -25.51 -6.15
CA THR A 313 9.65 -25.53 -5.13
C THR A 313 8.42 -24.75 -5.64
N GLU A 314 7.48 -24.40 -4.76
CA GLU A 314 6.36 -23.48 -5.08
C GLU A 314 6.85 -22.04 -5.30
N ASP A 315 8.03 -21.70 -4.76
CA ASP A 315 8.52 -20.32 -4.58
C ASP A 315 9.99 -20.08 -4.99
N LYS A 316 10.77 -21.13 -5.25
CA LYS A 316 12.24 -21.05 -5.45
C LYS A 316 12.81 -22.03 -6.47
N LEU A 317 13.95 -21.62 -7.02
CA LEU A 317 14.93 -22.48 -7.66
C LEU A 317 16.14 -22.64 -6.71
N ILE A 318 16.43 -23.89 -6.33
CA ILE A 318 17.58 -24.26 -5.48
C ILE A 318 18.59 -25.02 -6.34
N ILE A 319 19.82 -24.54 -6.40
CA ILE A 319 20.92 -25.09 -7.20
C ILE A 319 21.98 -25.65 -6.25
N THR A 320 22.21 -26.97 -6.25
CA THR A 320 23.27 -27.61 -5.44
C THR A 320 24.54 -27.77 -6.28
N PHE A 321 25.70 -27.39 -5.75
CA PHE A 321 27.00 -27.55 -6.42
C PHE A 321 27.68 -28.87 -6.05
N ALA A 322 28.32 -29.53 -7.02
CA ALA A 322 29.04 -30.80 -6.83
C ALA A 322 30.28 -30.68 -5.92
N LYS A 323 30.75 -29.46 -5.71
CA LYS A 323 31.70 -29.09 -4.67
C LYS A 323 31.30 -27.71 -4.16
N ALA A 324 31.33 -27.51 -2.83
CA ALA A 324 31.05 -26.21 -2.24
C ALA A 324 32.02 -25.15 -2.79
N ILE A 325 31.47 -24.03 -3.28
CA ILE A 325 32.23 -22.90 -3.80
C ILE A 325 32.91 -22.20 -2.61
N ALA A 326 34.20 -21.91 -2.66
CA ALA A 326 34.91 -21.29 -1.53
C ALA A 326 34.48 -19.82 -1.31
N PRO A 327 34.61 -19.27 -0.08
CA PRO A 327 34.48 -17.84 0.18
C PRO A 327 35.32 -17.00 -0.79
N ASP A 328 34.76 -15.85 -1.21
CA ASP A 328 35.31 -14.93 -2.21
C ASP A 328 35.59 -15.50 -3.62
N ALA A 329 35.42 -16.80 -3.87
CA ALA A 329 35.57 -17.37 -5.20
C ALA A 329 34.36 -17.02 -6.09
N GLU A 330 34.60 -16.31 -7.19
CA GLU A 330 33.55 -16.02 -8.16
C GLU A 330 33.08 -17.27 -8.91
N ALA A 331 31.77 -17.39 -9.04
CA ALA A 331 31.10 -18.34 -9.90
C ALA A 331 30.03 -17.63 -10.74
N THR A 332 29.60 -18.27 -11.82
CA THR A 332 28.47 -17.80 -12.64
C THR A 332 27.52 -18.96 -12.86
N VAL A 333 26.22 -18.72 -12.75
CA VAL A 333 25.17 -19.65 -13.16
C VAL A 333 24.32 -18.98 -14.23
N THR A 334 24.04 -19.69 -15.31
CA THR A 334 23.09 -19.29 -16.35
C THR A 334 21.90 -20.25 -16.30
N VAL A 335 20.71 -19.71 -16.06
CA VAL A 335 19.45 -20.45 -16.05
C VAL A 335 18.69 -20.11 -17.34
N THR A 336 18.41 -21.11 -18.17
CA THR A 336 17.53 -20.97 -19.35
C THR A 336 16.12 -21.36 -18.95
N TYR A 337 15.14 -20.50 -19.22
CA TYR A 337 13.77 -20.66 -18.73
C TYR A 337 12.72 -20.09 -19.68
N SER A 338 11.46 -20.43 -19.45
CA SER A 338 10.29 -19.68 -19.92
C SER A 338 9.27 -19.46 -18.82
N ALA A 339 8.40 -18.46 -18.99
CA ALA A 339 7.37 -18.08 -18.02
C ALA A 339 6.11 -17.57 -18.74
N GLN A 340 4.95 -17.74 -18.09
CA GLN A 340 3.70 -17.08 -18.43
C GLN A 340 3.27 -16.19 -17.25
N PRO A 341 3.89 -15.01 -17.07
CA PRO A 341 3.71 -14.20 -15.88
C PRO A 341 2.28 -13.67 -15.73
N GLU A 342 1.69 -13.87 -14.55
CA GLU A 342 0.49 -13.13 -14.10
C GLU A 342 0.86 -11.86 -13.30
N HIS A 343 2.11 -11.79 -12.82
CA HIS A 343 2.71 -10.70 -12.03
C HIS A 343 4.12 -10.38 -12.54
N GLY A 344 4.68 -9.24 -12.17
CA GLY A 344 6.07 -8.85 -12.46
C GLY A 344 6.39 -8.42 -13.90
N LEU A 345 5.68 -8.96 -14.90
CA LEU A 345 5.77 -8.57 -16.31
C LEU A 345 4.40 -8.65 -16.99
N TYR A 346 3.89 -7.51 -17.45
CA TYR A 346 2.52 -7.34 -17.89
C TYR A 346 2.41 -7.07 -19.39
N PHE A 347 1.65 -7.91 -20.09
CA PHE A 347 1.40 -7.81 -21.53
C PHE A 347 0.11 -7.08 -21.86
N ARG A 348 0.11 -6.29 -22.95
CA ARG A 348 -1.08 -5.65 -23.52
C ARG A 348 -1.04 -5.78 -25.05
N THR A 349 -1.99 -6.54 -25.62
CA THR A 349 -1.95 -6.93 -27.04
C THR A 349 -3.34 -6.90 -27.72
N PRO A 350 -3.41 -6.96 -29.07
CA PRO A 350 -4.68 -7.01 -29.80
C PRO A 350 -5.55 -8.22 -29.45
N GLU A 351 -4.95 -9.36 -29.11
CA GLU A 351 -5.63 -10.61 -28.74
C GLU A 351 -6.36 -10.46 -27.40
N MET A 352 -5.87 -9.57 -26.52
CA MET A 352 -6.57 -9.14 -25.30
C MET A 352 -7.67 -8.11 -25.57
N GLY A 353 -7.96 -7.81 -26.84
CA GLY A 353 -8.98 -6.85 -27.26
C GLY A 353 -8.52 -5.40 -27.17
N TYR A 354 -7.21 -5.12 -27.21
CA TYR A 354 -6.67 -3.77 -27.27
C TYR A 354 -6.36 -3.35 -28.72
N LYS A 355 -5.84 -2.13 -28.89
CA LYS A 355 -5.46 -1.65 -30.22
C LYS A 355 -4.04 -2.09 -30.58
N ALA A 356 -3.77 -2.23 -31.89
CA ALA A 356 -2.45 -2.60 -32.37
C ALA A 356 -1.38 -1.52 -32.12
N GLU A 357 -1.72 -0.23 -32.27
CA GLU A 357 -0.79 0.86 -31.98
C GLU A 357 -0.47 1.01 -30.48
N ASP A 358 -1.29 0.42 -29.60
CA ASP A 358 -1.13 0.42 -28.14
C ASP A 358 -0.53 -0.91 -27.62
N THR A 359 0.19 -1.66 -28.46
CA THR A 359 0.85 -2.93 -28.09
C THR A 359 2.13 -2.66 -27.31
N GLN A 360 2.23 -3.25 -26.11
CA GLN A 360 3.34 -3.05 -25.17
C GLN A 360 3.45 -4.22 -24.18
N VAL A 361 4.63 -4.36 -23.58
CA VAL A 361 4.91 -5.17 -22.39
C VAL A 361 5.77 -4.34 -21.43
N TRP A 362 5.50 -4.39 -20.12
CA TRP A 362 6.24 -3.63 -19.10
C TRP A 362 6.42 -4.42 -17.81
N SER A 363 7.53 -4.21 -17.09
CA SER A 363 7.79 -4.82 -15.79
C SER A 363 7.27 -3.98 -14.62
N GLN A 364 7.00 -4.67 -13.50
CA GLN A 364 6.88 -4.09 -12.16
C GLN A 364 7.73 -4.97 -11.23
N GLY A 365 8.58 -4.38 -10.40
CA GLY A 365 9.43 -5.16 -9.49
C GLY A 365 8.98 -5.10 -8.04
N GLU A 366 8.55 -3.91 -7.59
CA GLU A 366 8.20 -3.69 -6.21
C GLU A 366 6.85 -4.34 -5.84
N ALA A 367 6.72 -5.01 -4.70
CA ALA A 367 7.78 -5.27 -3.71
C ALA A 367 8.69 -6.46 -4.10
N GLU A 368 8.07 -7.58 -4.45
CA GLU A 368 8.75 -8.88 -4.63
C GLU A 368 8.11 -9.62 -5.83
N GLU A 369 7.97 -8.94 -6.97
CA GLU A 369 7.26 -9.47 -8.15
C GLU A 369 8.16 -9.99 -9.30
N HIS A 370 9.46 -9.70 -9.30
CA HIS A 370 10.30 -10.15 -10.43
C HIS A 370 10.50 -11.68 -10.50
N ARG A 371 10.36 -12.37 -9.37
CA ARG A 371 10.34 -13.85 -9.27
C ARG A 371 9.36 -14.56 -10.22
N PHE A 372 8.32 -13.87 -10.69
CA PHE A 372 7.30 -14.40 -11.60
C PHE A 372 7.72 -14.40 -13.08
N TRP A 373 8.85 -13.75 -13.44
CA TRP A 373 9.33 -13.72 -14.82
C TRP A 373 10.84 -13.91 -15.01
N PHE A 374 11.66 -13.92 -13.95
CA PHE A 374 13.03 -14.46 -13.97
C PHE A 374 13.50 -14.93 -12.58
N PRO A 375 14.37 -15.96 -12.50
CA PRO A 375 14.88 -16.46 -11.22
C PRO A 375 15.92 -15.47 -10.66
N SER A 376 15.69 -14.98 -9.43
CA SER A 376 16.49 -13.89 -8.86
C SER A 376 16.61 -13.96 -7.33
N TYR A 377 17.48 -13.13 -6.73
CA TYR A 377 17.42 -12.88 -5.29
C TYR A 377 16.49 -11.69 -5.07
N ASP A 378 15.22 -11.98 -4.82
CA ASP A 378 14.15 -11.00 -4.98
C ASP A 378 13.82 -10.31 -3.65
N TYR A 379 14.76 -9.48 -3.20
CA TYR A 379 14.70 -8.77 -1.90
C TYR A 379 15.67 -7.56 -1.86
N PRO A 380 15.33 -6.43 -1.19
CA PRO A 380 16.07 -5.17 -1.32
C PRO A 380 17.42 -5.09 -0.58
N ASN A 381 17.90 -6.18 0.07
CA ASN A 381 19.19 -6.17 0.78
C ASN A 381 20.39 -6.71 -0.03
N GLU A 382 20.22 -6.90 -1.35
CA GLU A 382 21.25 -7.31 -2.29
C GLU A 382 21.38 -6.30 -3.44
N ARG A 383 22.61 -5.90 -3.80
CA ARG A 383 22.88 -4.87 -4.81
C ARG A 383 23.93 -5.30 -5.83
N PHE A 384 23.56 -5.29 -7.10
CA PHE A 384 24.36 -5.76 -8.22
C PHE A 384 24.29 -4.80 -9.41
N THR A 385 25.23 -4.94 -10.35
CA THR A 385 25.12 -4.33 -11.69
C THR A 385 24.23 -5.19 -12.59
N SER A 386 23.60 -4.62 -13.61
CA SER A 386 22.67 -5.39 -14.45
C SER A 386 22.72 -5.07 -15.94
N GLU A 387 22.34 -6.06 -16.74
CA GLU A 387 22.13 -5.95 -18.18
C GLU A 387 20.75 -6.49 -18.55
N VAL A 388 20.06 -5.80 -19.46
CA VAL A 388 18.82 -6.28 -20.09
C VAL A 388 19.01 -6.28 -21.60
N ILE A 389 19.05 -7.46 -22.20
CA ILE A 389 18.93 -7.66 -23.65
C ILE A 389 17.50 -8.10 -23.93
N CYS A 390 16.73 -7.29 -24.64
CA CYS A 390 15.35 -7.62 -25.02
C CYS A 390 15.22 -7.70 -26.53
N HIS A 391 14.66 -8.82 -27.00
CA HIS A 391 14.44 -9.13 -28.41
C HIS A 391 12.96 -8.91 -28.76
N VAL A 392 12.66 -7.96 -29.65
CA VAL A 392 11.29 -7.58 -30.00
C VAL A 392 11.09 -7.37 -31.51
N PRO A 393 9.85 -7.48 -32.04
CA PRO A 393 9.57 -7.23 -33.44
C PRO A 393 10.01 -5.84 -33.91
N LYS A 394 10.54 -5.77 -35.13
CA LYS A 394 10.99 -4.53 -35.77
C LYS A 394 9.91 -3.43 -35.75
N GLY A 395 10.26 -2.25 -35.24
CA GLY A 395 9.37 -1.10 -35.12
C GLY A 395 8.78 -0.90 -33.72
N MET A 396 9.03 -1.82 -32.79
CA MET A 396 8.98 -1.54 -31.35
C MET A 396 10.27 -0.87 -30.88
N GLN A 397 10.19 -0.18 -29.75
CA GLN A 397 11.32 0.33 -28.97
C GLN A 397 11.42 -0.45 -27.66
N VAL A 398 12.62 -0.54 -27.08
CA VAL A 398 12.86 -1.06 -25.72
C VAL A 398 13.51 0.03 -24.88
N VAL A 399 13.06 0.20 -23.63
CA VAL A 399 13.74 1.03 -22.62
C VAL A 399 13.96 0.23 -21.33
N SER A 400 15.10 0.46 -20.69
CA SER A 400 15.52 -0.16 -19.44
C SER A 400 16.44 0.80 -18.64
N ASN A 401 17.03 0.32 -17.56
CA ASN A 401 17.93 1.08 -16.70
C ASN A 401 19.27 1.42 -17.41
N GLY A 402 19.98 2.43 -16.90
CA GLY A 402 21.34 2.77 -17.34
C GLY A 402 21.41 3.29 -18.78
N THR A 403 22.21 2.66 -19.64
CA THR A 403 22.56 3.15 -20.98
C THR A 403 22.35 2.10 -22.07
N LEU A 404 21.86 2.54 -23.24
CA LEU A 404 21.73 1.69 -24.43
C LEU A 404 23.12 1.46 -25.04
N GLN A 405 23.59 0.22 -24.98
CA GLN A 405 24.88 -0.21 -25.53
C GLN A 405 24.77 -0.54 -27.02
N SER A 406 23.68 -1.18 -27.44
CA SER A 406 23.41 -1.44 -28.85
C SER A 406 21.93 -1.69 -29.17
N GLU A 407 21.54 -1.32 -30.38
CA GLU A 407 20.32 -1.74 -31.07
C GLU A 407 20.78 -2.44 -32.36
N GLN A 408 20.47 -3.73 -32.55
CA GLN A 408 20.95 -4.53 -33.69
C GLN A 408 19.88 -5.52 -34.17
N PRO A 409 19.85 -5.88 -35.47
CA PRO A 409 19.04 -7.00 -35.95
C PRO A 409 19.41 -8.31 -35.25
N GLY A 410 18.41 -9.03 -34.74
CA GLY A 410 18.55 -10.37 -34.17
C GLY A 410 18.26 -11.48 -35.18
N SER A 411 17.92 -12.66 -34.69
CA SER A 411 17.29 -13.71 -35.51
C SER A 411 15.79 -13.41 -35.72
N ASP A 412 15.16 -14.14 -36.64
CA ASP A 412 13.70 -14.29 -36.73
C ASP A 412 12.91 -12.96 -36.83
N ASP A 413 13.45 -12.01 -37.61
CA ASP A 413 12.94 -10.63 -37.82
C ASP A 413 12.79 -9.77 -36.54
N LEU A 414 13.44 -10.17 -35.45
CA LEU A 414 13.53 -9.40 -34.20
C LEU A 414 14.67 -8.37 -34.24
N VAL A 415 14.59 -7.37 -33.37
CA VAL A 415 15.65 -6.41 -33.04
C VAL A 415 16.02 -6.61 -31.58
N ALA A 416 17.32 -6.76 -31.31
CA ALA A 416 17.88 -6.88 -29.97
C ALA A 416 18.31 -5.49 -29.47
N PHE A 417 17.80 -5.10 -28.30
CA PHE A 417 18.19 -3.88 -27.59
C PHE A 417 18.93 -4.26 -26.32
N HIS A 418 20.21 -3.88 -26.23
CA HIS A 418 21.08 -4.17 -25.08
C HIS A 418 21.25 -2.92 -24.21
N TRP A 419 20.71 -2.97 -23.00
CA TRP A 419 20.86 -1.95 -21.96
C TRP A 419 21.80 -2.43 -20.84
N LEU A 420 22.61 -1.51 -20.31
CA LEU A 420 23.58 -1.75 -19.22
C LEU A 420 23.43 -0.71 -18.11
N GLN A 421 23.19 -1.19 -16.89
CA GLN A 421 23.26 -0.46 -15.63
C GLN A 421 24.56 -0.86 -14.91
N ASP A 422 25.60 -0.03 -15.08
CA ASP A 422 26.96 -0.24 -14.53
C ASP A 422 27.07 0.15 -13.04
N LYS A 423 26.04 0.78 -12.47
CA LYS A 423 25.98 1.24 -11.08
C LYS A 423 25.11 0.28 -10.25
N PRO A 424 25.58 -0.25 -9.10
CA PRO A 424 24.83 -1.26 -8.35
C PRO A 424 23.45 -0.81 -7.87
N HIS A 425 22.40 -1.53 -8.24
CA HIS A 425 21.00 -1.35 -7.81
C HIS A 425 20.40 -2.64 -7.23
N VAL A 426 19.19 -2.58 -6.68
CA VAL A 426 18.47 -3.75 -6.11
C VAL A 426 17.51 -4.38 -7.12
N ASN A 427 17.11 -5.63 -6.89
CA ASN A 427 16.29 -6.41 -7.81
C ASN A 427 15.01 -5.71 -8.25
N TYR A 428 14.25 -5.13 -7.31
CA TYR A 428 12.92 -4.55 -7.58
C TYR A 428 12.92 -3.34 -8.54
N LEU A 429 14.10 -2.80 -8.88
CA LEU A 429 14.29 -1.62 -9.73
C LEU A 429 14.65 -1.95 -11.19
N ILE A 430 14.54 -3.22 -11.60
CA ILE A 430 14.84 -3.67 -12.96
C ILE A 430 13.68 -3.31 -13.91
N ALA A 431 13.87 -2.22 -14.65
CA ALA A 431 12.96 -1.80 -15.70
C ALA A 431 13.16 -2.63 -16.97
N MET A 432 12.07 -3.16 -17.52
CA MET A 432 11.98 -3.51 -18.93
C MET A 432 10.62 -3.07 -19.45
N VAL A 433 10.61 -2.17 -20.42
CA VAL A 433 9.41 -1.82 -21.18
C VAL A 433 9.72 -1.90 -22.67
N ALA A 434 8.81 -2.52 -23.43
CA ALA A 434 8.92 -2.63 -24.87
C ALA A 434 7.57 -2.49 -25.57
N GLY A 435 7.53 -1.83 -26.72
CA GLY A 435 6.29 -1.55 -27.45
C GLY A 435 6.44 -0.38 -28.41
N HIS A 436 5.33 0.18 -28.86
CA HIS A 436 5.33 1.42 -29.66
C HIS A 436 5.13 2.63 -28.74
N PHE A 437 5.93 3.69 -28.92
CA PHE A 437 5.86 4.91 -28.12
C PHE A 437 6.10 6.16 -28.97
N HIS A 438 5.63 7.30 -28.48
CA HIS A 438 6.04 8.63 -28.92
C HIS A 438 7.03 9.20 -27.90
N LYS A 439 8.24 9.57 -28.36
CA LYS A 439 9.32 10.10 -27.51
C LYS A 439 9.45 11.62 -27.65
N LEU A 440 9.49 12.31 -26.51
CA LEU A 440 10.04 13.66 -26.37
C LEU A 440 11.40 13.61 -25.66
N GLU A 441 12.30 14.53 -25.97
CA GLU A 441 13.66 14.58 -25.41
C GLU A 441 13.99 15.97 -24.87
N ASP A 442 14.74 16.03 -23.77
CA ASP A 442 15.25 17.26 -23.17
C ASP A 442 16.57 16.99 -22.40
N LYS A 443 17.10 17.97 -21.67
CA LYS A 443 18.29 17.79 -20.81
C LYS A 443 18.29 18.70 -19.57
N ALA A 444 18.70 18.15 -18.43
CA ALA A 444 19.07 18.91 -17.24
C ALA A 444 20.59 19.17 -17.27
N GLY A 445 20.99 20.26 -17.93
CA GLY A 445 22.39 20.57 -18.20
C GLY A 445 23.02 19.58 -19.19
N ALA A 446 23.74 18.59 -18.67
CA ALA A 446 24.33 17.49 -19.44
C ALA A 446 23.57 16.15 -19.30
N LEU A 447 22.68 16.02 -18.30
CA LEU A 447 21.90 14.80 -18.09
C LEU A 447 20.81 14.67 -19.17
N PRO A 448 20.77 13.59 -19.97
CA PRO A 448 19.71 13.35 -20.94
C PRO A 448 18.38 13.03 -20.23
N LEU A 449 17.32 13.71 -20.67
CA LEU A 449 15.95 13.46 -20.24
C LEU A 449 15.12 12.96 -21.43
N ALA A 450 14.14 12.10 -21.16
CA ALA A 450 13.11 11.79 -22.15
C ALA A 450 11.78 11.47 -21.48
N LEU A 451 10.69 11.73 -22.22
CA LEU A 451 9.37 11.22 -21.93
C LEU A 451 8.96 10.29 -23.07
N LEU A 452 8.44 9.11 -22.75
CA LEU A 452 7.80 8.21 -23.70
C LEU A 452 6.33 8.03 -23.31
N VAL A 453 5.42 8.25 -24.26
CA VAL A 453 3.98 8.01 -24.07
C VAL A 453 3.44 7.02 -25.12
N PRO A 454 2.33 6.32 -24.86
CA PRO A 454 1.68 5.48 -25.86
C PRO A 454 1.21 6.32 -27.06
N PRO A 455 1.18 5.80 -28.31
CA PRO A 455 0.84 6.59 -29.49
C PRO A 455 -0.55 7.24 -29.40
N SER A 456 -1.51 6.54 -28.77
CA SER A 456 -2.85 7.05 -28.45
C SER A 456 -2.89 8.30 -27.56
N HIS A 457 -1.82 8.60 -26.83
CA HIS A 457 -1.70 9.71 -25.87
C HIS A 457 -0.63 10.76 -26.27
N THR A 458 -0.19 10.74 -27.53
CA THR A 458 0.78 11.70 -28.10
C THR A 458 0.41 13.17 -27.82
N ALA A 459 -0.88 13.51 -27.82
CA ALA A 459 -1.36 14.87 -27.61
C ALA A 459 -1.16 15.41 -26.18
N GLN A 460 -0.94 14.53 -25.20
CA GLN A 460 -0.77 14.88 -23.78
C GLN A 460 0.72 14.97 -23.36
N ALA A 461 1.65 14.46 -24.18
CA ALA A 461 3.07 14.35 -23.83
C ALA A 461 3.72 15.67 -23.37
N ALA A 462 3.43 16.77 -24.07
CA ALA A 462 3.98 18.09 -23.72
C ALA A 462 3.47 18.62 -22.36
N ASN A 463 2.27 18.24 -21.93
CA ASN A 463 1.72 18.63 -20.63
C ASN A 463 2.45 17.88 -19.50
N ALA A 464 2.79 16.60 -19.71
CA ALA A 464 3.51 15.79 -18.74
C ALA A 464 4.97 16.25 -18.58
N PHE A 465 5.72 16.39 -19.69
CA PHE A 465 7.14 16.74 -19.66
C PHE A 465 7.45 18.20 -19.23
N THR A 466 6.46 18.94 -18.71
CA THR A 466 6.57 20.37 -18.42
C THR A 466 7.46 20.67 -17.22
N ASP A 467 7.51 19.82 -16.18
CA ASP A 467 8.23 20.12 -14.92
C ASP A 467 9.47 19.27 -14.65
N THR A 468 9.63 18.11 -15.29
CA THR A 468 10.74 17.13 -15.09
C THR A 468 12.11 17.79 -14.92
N ARG A 469 12.53 18.65 -15.86
CA ARG A 469 13.83 19.33 -15.78
C ARG A 469 13.96 20.22 -14.54
N LYS A 470 12.89 20.95 -14.19
CA LYS A 470 12.87 21.88 -13.04
C LYS A 470 12.96 21.14 -11.71
N ILE A 471 12.36 19.96 -11.63
CA ILE A 471 12.40 19.05 -10.48
C ILE A 471 13.83 18.55 -10.27
N ILE A 472 14.46 18.01 -11.32
CA ILE A 472 15.86 17.53 -11.28
C ILE A 472 16.86 18.64 -10.94
N GLU A 473 16.67 19.84 -11.50
CA GLU A 473 17.48 21.03 -11.17
C GLU A 473 17.25 21.51 -9.72
N PHE A 474 16.04 21.35 -9.18
CA PHE A 474 15.73 21.68 -7.78
C PHE A 474 16.33 20.67 -6.80
N TYR A 475 16.13 19.37 -7.01
CA TYR A 475 16.58 18.33 -6.08
C TYR A 475 18.11 18.25 -6.00
N GLN A 476 18.83 18.35 -7.12
CA GLN A 476 20.30 18.44 -7.08
C GLN A 476 20.81 19.61 -6.23
N LYS A 477 20.06 20.72 -6.16
CA LYS A 477 20.39 21.90 -5.36
C LYS A 477 19.95 21.78 -3.90
N GLU A 478 18.73 21.30 -3.63
CA GLU A 478 18.16 21.19 -2.28
C GLU A 478 18.80 20.05 -1.47
N ILE A 479 19.04 18.89 -2.11
CA ILE A 479 19.75 17.76 -1.54
C ILE A 479 21.27 18.04 -1.48
N GLY A 480 21.79 18.81 -2.44
CA GLY A 480 23.22 19.09 -2.57
C GLY A 480 24.07 17.88 -3.00
N VAL A 481 23.42 16.86 -3.56
CA VAL A 481 24.05 15.63 -4.09
C VAL A 481 23.68 15.53 -5.58
N PRO A 482 24.64 15.47 -6.52
CA PRO A 482 24.36 15.34 -7.95
C PRO A 482 23.53 14.08 -8.26
N PHE A 483 22.74 14.16 -9.34
CA PHE A 483 22.02 13.02 -9.88
C PHE A 483 23.00 11.89 -10.24
N ALA A 484 22.68 10.65 -9.88
CA ALA A 484 23.66 9.56 -9.85
C ALA A 484 23.72 8.70 -11.13
N TRP A 485 22.68 8.76 -11.97
CA TRP A 485 22.47 7.87 -13.12
C TRP A 485 22.68 8.59 -14.45
N ASP A 486 22.88 7.84 -15.53
CA ASP A 486 23.35 8.38 -16.81
C ASP A 486 22.25 9.04 -17.65
N LYS A 487 20.99 8.81 -17.30
CA LYS A 487 19.78 9.39 -17.88
C LYS A 487 18.68 9.51 -16.83
N TYR A 488 17.62 10.26 -17.12
CA TYR A 488 16.33 10.10 -16.47
C TYR A 488 15.21 10.07 -17.52
N TYR A 489 14.66 8.88 -17.77
CA TYR A 489 13.57 8.67 -18.72
C TYR A 489 12.28 8.33 -17.96
N GLN A 490 11.18 9.00 -18.31
CA GLN A 490 9.82 8.71 -17.85
C GLN A 490 9.07 7.92 -18.94
N ILE A 491 8.40 6.83 -18.60
CA ILE A 491 7.65 6.01 -19.56
C ILE A 491 6.22 5.78 -19.05
N TYR A 492 5.23 6.29 -19.79
CA TYR A 492 3.83 6.12 -19.46
C TYR A 492 3.28 4.81 -20.03
N CYS A 493 2.89 3.90 -19.15
CA CYS A 493 2.43 2.55 -19.46
C CYS A 493 0.89 2.48 -19.41
N LEU A 494 0.27 1.90 -20.44
CA LEU A 494 -1.17 1.59 -20.42
C LEU A 494 -1.47 0.42 -19.47
N ASP A 495 -2.62 0.50 -18.79
CA ASP A 495 -3.08 -0.44 -17.75
C ASP A 495 -2.09 -0.66 -16.58
N PHE A 496 -1.17 0.28 -16.32
CA PHE A 496 -0.22 0.22 -15.20
C PHE A 496 -0.94 0.12 -13.85
N ILE A 497 -0.39 -0.69 -12.92
CA ILE A 497 -1.09 -1.06 -11.68
C ILE A 497 -0.87 -0.09 -10.50
N ALA A 498 0.18 0.73 -10.56
CA ALA A 498 0.53 1.75 -9.57
C ALA A 498 0.28 3.17 -10.09
N GLY A 499 0.73 4.19 -9.36
CA GLY A 499 0.78 5.58 -9.84
C GLY A 499 2.00 5.79 -10.73
N GLY A 500 3.17 5.63 -10.12
CA GLY A 500 4.45 5.44 -10.76
C GLY A 500 5.23 4.28 -10.13
N MET A 501 6.51 4.17 -10.47
CA MET A 501 7.48 3.18 -10.00
C MET A 501 8.88 3.72 -10.30
N GLU A 502 9.78 3.77 -9.31
CA GLU A 502 10.97 4.63 -9.39
C GLU A 502 12.11 4.11 -10.27
N ASN A 503 12.10 2.82 -10.66
CA ASN A 503 13.11 2.07 -11.42
C ASN A 503 14.34 2.88 -11.90
N THR A 504 15.48 2.85 -11.18
CA THR A 504 16.75 3.54 -11.51
C THR A 504 16.90 4.07 -12.94
N SER A 505 16.99 5.40 -13.11
CA SER A 505 17.10 6.13 -14.40
C SER A 505 15.89 6.04 -15.36
N CYS A 506 14.81 5.34 -14.98
CA CYS A 506 13.85 4.75 -15.91
C CYS A 506 12.44 4.61 -15.32
N THR A 507 11.97 5.63 -14.60
CA THR A 507 10.63 5.70 -14.00
C THR A 507 9.51 5.27 -14.96
N PHE A 508 8.62 4.41 -14.46
CA PHE A 508 7.37 4.06 -15.15
C PHE A 508 6.19 4.79 -14.48
N GLU A 509 5.21 5.24 -15.27
CA GLU A 509 4.04 6.00 -14.80
C GLU A 509 2.76 5.48 -15.46
N ALA A 510 1.61 5.63 -14.80
CA ALA A 510 0.33 5.23 -15.38
C ALA A 510 -0.12 6.20 -16.49
N ALA A 511 -0.34 5.70 -17.71
CA ALA A 511 -0.92 6.46 -18.83
C ALA A 511 -2.27 7.14 -18.48
N ASP A 512 -2.99 6.62 -17.48
CA ASP A 512 -4.22 7.18 -16.93
C ASP A 512 -4.04 8.53 -16.20
N MET A 513 -2.80 8.92 -15.88
CA MET A 513 -2.43 10.22 -15.29
C MET A 513 -2.25 11.34 -16.32
N LEU A 514 -2.08 11.00 -17.61
CA LEU A 514 -1.97 11.98 -18.70
C LEU A 514 -3.26 12.79 -18.81
N PHE A 515 -3.12 14.09 -19.06
CA PHE A 515 -4.24 15.04 -19.00
C PHE A 515 -4.20 16.08 -20.12
N ASN A 516 -5.38 16.61 -20.47
CA ASN A 516 -5.54 17.73 -21.37
C ASN A 516 -5.39 19.07 -20.63
N SER A 517 -4.86 20.09 -21.31
CA SER A 517 -4.76 21.46 -20.79
C SER A 517 -6.12 22.17 -20.62
N ASP A 518 -7.20 21.63 -21.20
CA ASP A 518 -8.59 22.05 -20.95
C ASP A 518 -9.05 21.80 -19.49
N THR A 519 -8.30 21.01 -18.71
CA THR A 519 -8.55 20.76 -17.28
C THR A 519 -7.94 21.81 -16.33
N GLU A 520 -7.22 22.81 -16.85
CA GLU A 520 -6.61 23.92 -16.10
C GLU A 520 -5.74 23.47 -14.91
N GLN A 521 -6.12 23.80 -13.66
CA GLN A 521 -5.37 23.46 -12.45
C GLN A 521 -5.97 22.25 -11.69
N LEU A 522 -6.87 21.48 -12.30
CA LEU A 522 -7.49 20.31 -11.66
C LEU A 522 -6.72 19.00 -11.83
N HIS A 523 -5.89 18.92 -12.86
CA HIS A 523 -5.04 17.78 -13.13
C HIS A 523 -3.62 18.28 -13.44
N SER A 524 -2.64 17.57 -12.90
CA SER A 524 -1.24 17.73 -13.22
C SER A 524 -0.50 16.47 -12.85
N VAL A 525 0.71 16.29 -13.38
CA VAL A 525 1.60 15.18 -13.01
C VAL A 525 2.81 15.62 -12.19
N TYR A 526 3.04 16.93 -11.97
CA TYR A 526 4.22 17.40 -11.22
C TYR A 526 4.36 16.82 -9.81
N GLU A 527 3.26 16.40 -9.19
CA GLU A 527 3.23 15.77 -7.86
C GLU A 527 3.76 14.33 -7.93
N LEU A 528 3.45 13.62 -9.02
CA LEU A 528 3.98 12.30 -9.34
C LEU A 528 5.42 12.41 -9.86
N ASP A 529 5.69 13.26 -10.87
CA ASP A 529 7.03 13.57 -11.38
C ASP A 529 8.00 13.83 -10.21
N ALA A 530 7.57 14.62 -9.22
CA ALA A 530 8.37 15.01 -8.07
C ALA A 530 8.59 13.86 -7.06
N HIS A 531 7.62 12.96 -6.90
CA HIS A 531 7.76 11.78 -6.03
C HIS A 531 8.74 10.79 -6.67
N GLU A 532 8.48 10.39 -7.92
CA GLU A 532 9.31 9.44 -8.68
C GLU A 532 10.75 9.95 -8.92
N THR A 533 10.91 11.25 -9.20
CA THR A 533 12.25 11.84 -9.36
C THR A 533 13.00 11.90 -8.02
N ALA A 534 12.32 12.05 -6.88
CA ALA A 534 12.98 12.08 -5.56
C ALA A 534 13.55 10.72 -5.17
N HIS A 535 12.87 9.63 -5.55
CA HIS A 535 13.34 8.27 -5.32
C HIS A 535 14.70 7.96 -5.98
N GLN A 536 15.08 8.69 -7.03
CA GLN A 536 16.42 8.62 -7.66
C GLN A 536 17.57 8.91 -6.66
N TRP A 537 17.26 9.51 -5.50
CA TRP A 537 18.13 9.58 -4.32
C TRP A 537 17.66 8.69 -3.15
N PHE A 538 16.36 8.50 -2.95
CA PHE A 538 15.76 7.82 -1.78
C PHE A 538 14.88 6.61 -2.18
N GLY A 539 15.49 5.44 -2.30
CA GLY A 539 14.91 4.24 -2.91
C GLY A 539 15.91 3.62 -3.88
N ASP A 540 16.41 4.43 -4.81
CA ASP A 540 17.46 4.05 -5.75
C ASP A 540 18.86 4.13 -5.12
N LEU A 541 19.35 5.35 -4.85
CA LEU A 541 20.77 5.59 -4.51
C LEU A 541 21.15 5.06 -3.13
N VAL A 542 20.21 5.14 -2.19
CA VAL A 542 20.21 4.44 -0.90
C VAL A 542 18.83 3.81 -0.74
N THR A 543 18.73 2.58 -0.24
CA THR A 543 17.48 1.80 -0.25
C THR A 543 17.24 1.06 1.06
N CYS A 544 15.99 0.73 1.38
CA CYS A 544 15.64 0.11 2.65
C CYS A 544 16.20 -1.32 2.82
N ARG A 545 16.68 -1.67 4.03
CA ARG A 545 17.26 -2.99 4.32
C ARG A 545 16.25 -4.13 4.39
N ASP A 546 15.03 -3.82 4.78
CA ASP A 546 13.85 -4.67 4.68
C ASP A 546 12.62 -3.77 4.66
N TRP A 547 11.48 -4.28 4.20
CA TRP A 547 10.25 -3.48 3.99
C TRP A 547 9.71 -2.80 5.26
N SER A 548 10.15 -3.17 6.46
CA SER A 548 9.82 -2.39 7.66
C SER A 548 10.49 -1.00 7.70
N HIS A 549 11.50 -0.77 6.87
CA HIS A 549 12.17 0.52 6.71
C HIS A 549 11.77 1.27 5.42
N LEU A 550 10.73 0.82 4.70
CA LEU A 550 10.24 1.41 3.44
C LEU A 550 10.02 2.93 3.49
N TRP A 551 9.66 3.48 4.66
CA TRP A 551 9.47 4.93 4.84
C TRP A 551 10.73 5.77 4.52
N LEU A 552 11.93 5.16 4.48
CA LEU A 552 13.17 5.82 4.04
C LEU A 552 13.23 6.04 2.53
N ASN A 553 12.42 5.30 1.77
CA ASN A 553 12.14 5.59 0.36
C ASN A 553 10.97 6.59 0.32
N GLU A 554 9.80 6.15 0.76
CA GLU A 554 8.51 6.80 0.48
C GLU A 554 8.28 8.11 1.24
N GLY A 555 8.63 8.14 2.54
CA GLY A 555 8.51 9.35 3.35
C GLY A 555 9.43 10.46 2.86
N PHE A 556 10.59 10.10 2.27
CA PHE A 556 11.47 11.05 1.60
C PHE A 556 10.88 11.53 0.28
N ALA A 557 10.42 10.64 -0.59
CA ALA A 557 9.83 11.03 -1.87
C ALA A 557 8.62 11.97 -1.67
N THR A 558 7.67 11.60 -0.82
CA THR A 558 6.51 12.45 -0.48
C THR A 558 6.93 13.79 0.14
N TYR A 559 7.97 13.83 1.00
CA TYR A 559 8.42 15.11 1.57
C TYR A 559 9.13 16.01 0.56
N TYR A 560 9.89 15.42 -0.38
CA TYR A 560 10.54 16.20 -1.43
C TYR A 560 9.53 16.73 -2.47
N THR A 561 8.42 16.03 -2.72
CA THR A 561 7.26 16.58 -3.45
C THR A 561 6.69 17.83 -2.76
N VAL A 562 6.48 17.80 -1.44
CA VAL A 562 6.04 18.97 -0.66
C VAL A 562 7.03 20.14 -0.75
N LEU A 563 8.34 19.86 -0.79
CA LEU A 563 9.38 20.89 -1.00
C LEU A 563 9.40 21.42 -2.45
N TYR A 564 9.08 20.59 -3.45
CA TYR A 564 8.91 21.06 -4.82
C TYR A 564 7.64 21.90 -4.99
N GLU A 565 6.56 21.60 -4.25
CA GLU A 565 5.37 22.44 -4.22
C GLU A 565 5.66 23.79 -3.54
N GLU A 566 6.45 23.84 -2.45
CA GLU A 566 6.97 25.11 -1.90
C GLU A 566 7.68 25.94 -2.98
N ARG A 567 8.54 25.28 -3.77
CA ARG A 567 9.31 25.90 -4.86
C ARG A 567 8.45 26.34 -6.05
N LYS A 568 7.34 25.64 -6.34
CA LYS A 568 6.47 25.84 -7.51
C LYS A 568 5.34 26.84 -7.24
N LEU A 569 4.72 26.76 -6.06
CA LEU A 569 3.48 27.47 -5.69
C LEU A 569 3.61 28.34 -4.43
N GLY A 570 4.69 28.20 -3.65
CA GLY A 570 5.01 29.03 -2.49
C GLY A 570 4.63 28.41 -1.14
N ALA A 571 5.02 29.10 -0.05
CA ALA A 571 4.90 28.58 1.32
C ALA A 571 3.45 28.30 1.78
N ASP A 572 2.45 29.03 1.27
CA ASP A 572 1.03 28.75 1.55
C ASP A 572 0.60 27.39 0.95
N ALA A 573 1.19 26.99 -0.18
CA ALA A 573 0.95 25.69 -0.81
C ALA A 573 1.63 24.57 -0.01
N MET A 574 2.92 24.72 0.33
CA MET A 574 3.64 23.77 1.19
C MET A 574 2.89 23.47 2.50
N LYS A 575 2.37 24.52 3.17
CA LYS A 575 1.58 24.36 4.40
C LYS A 575 0.25 23.66 4.14
N TYR A 576 -0.43 23.96 3.03
CA TYR A 576 -1.67 23.26 2.67
C TYR A 576 -1.44 21.78 2.35
N ALA A 577 -0.38 21.45 1.60
CA ALA A 577 0.03 20.08 1.32
C ALA A 577 0.31 19.30 2.61
N LEU A 578 1.15 19.85 3.51
CA LEU A 578 1.37 19.28 4.84
C LEU A 578 0.05 19.07 5.62
N TRP A 579 -0.91 20.00 5.51
CA TRP A 579 -2.21 19.88 6.17
C TRP A 579 -3.06 18.76 5.57
N GLN A 580 -3.02 18.58 4.25
CA GLN A 580 -3.65 17.45 3.57
C GLN A 580 -3.02 16.12 4.00
N GLU A 581 -1.68 16.03 4.04
CA GLU A 581 -0.96 14.84 4.54
C GLU A 581 -1.31 14.54 6.01
N ALA A 582 -1.42 15.57 6.86
CA ALA A 582 -1.89 15.39 8.22
C ALA A 582 -3.32 14.82 8.26
N GLN A 583 -4.23 15.32 7.41
CA GLN A 583 -5.58 14.75 7.31
C GLN A 583 -5.55 13.29 6.86
N GLN A 584 -4.63 12.88 5.98
CA GLN A 584 -4.49 11.47 5.57
C GLN A 584 -4.11 10.57 6.77
N VAL A 585 -3.10 10.95 7.56
CA VAL A 585 -2.72 10.21 8.79
C VAL A 585 -3.89 10.17 9.79
N PHE A 586 -4.60 11.29 9.95
CA PHE A 586 -5.70 11.39 10.92
C PHE A 586 -6.94 10.56 10.52
N GLN A 587 -7.20 10.40 9.22
CA GLN A 587 -8.28 9.58 8.68
C GLN A 587 -7.96 8.09 8.71
N ALA A 588 -6.72 7.70 8.42
CA ALA A 588 -6.27 6.31 8.52
C ALA A 588 -6.32 5.78 9.96
N ASN A 589 -6.03 6.65 10.95
CA ASN A 589 -6.13 6.36 12.38
C ASN A 589 -5.36 5.09 12.82
N ASP A 590 -4.20 4.87 12.20
CA ASP A 590 -3.39 3.66 12.41
C ASP A 590 -2.61 3.71 13.73
N THR A 591 -2.65 2.60 14.48
CA THR A 591 -1.94 2.41 15.75
C THR A 591 -0.69 1.54 15.63
N ARG A 592 -0.36 1.06 14.42
CA ARG A 592 0.94 0.42 14.11
C ARG A 592 2.05 1.49 14.09
N PRO A 593 3.30 1.14 14.49
CA PRO A 593 4.47 1.97 14.26
C PRO A 593 4.80 2.07 12.77
N ILE A 594 5.64 3.03 12.39
CA ILE A 594 6.15 3.10 11.00
C ILE A 594 7.05 1.89 10.73
N VAL A 595 8.02 1.65 11.63
CA VAL A 595 8.95 0.51 11.52
C VAL A 595 8.31 -0.76 12.07
N TRP A 596 7.39 -1.33 11.28
CA TRP A 596 6.60 -2.50 11.64
C TRP A 596 7.17 -3.78 11.04
N ARG A 597 7.45 -4.80 11.86
CA ARG A 597 8.03 -6.09 11.39
C ARG A 597 7.04 -7.25 11.38
N ASP A 598 5.84 -7.05 11.90
CA ASP A 598 4.84 -8.08 12.10
C ASP A 598 3.81 -8.02 10.95
N TYR A 599 4.32 -7.90 9.71
CA TYR A 599 3.54 -7.84 8.47
C TYR A 599 3.51 -9.21 7.79
N GLY A 600 2.39 -9.57 7.17
CA GLY A 600 2.26 -10.82 6.42
C GLY A 600 2.93 -10.74 5.04
N ASP A 601 2.66 -9.62 4.37
CA ASP A 601 2.91 -9.29 2.97
C ASP A 601 3.55 -7.89 2.91
N PRO A 602 4.66 -7.67 2.16
CA PRO A 602 5.29 -6.36 1.99
C PRO A 602 4.32 -5.22 1.66
N MET A 603 3.27 -5.47 0.87
CA MET A 603 2.29 -4.45 0.47
C MET A 603 1.56 -3.81 1.66
N GLN A 604 1.56 -4.46 2.82
CA GLN A 604 1.01 -3.92 4.09
C GLN A 604 1.85 -2.76 4.68
N GLN A 605 2.95 -2.37 4.04
CA GLN A 605 3.78 -1.21 4.40
C GLN A 605 3.48 0.04 3.56
N PHE A 606 2.86 -0.12 2.39
CA PHE A 606 2.57 0.93 1.43
C PHE A 606 1.29 1.67 1.84
N ASP A 607 1.35 2.34 2.99
CA ASP A 607 0.20 2.99 3.62
C ASP A 607 0.56 4.33 4.29
N SER A 608 -0.44 4.95 4.95
CA SER A 608 -0.34 6.25 5.64
C SER A 608 0.86 6.41 6.58
N ARG A 609 1.45 5.32 7.07
CA ARG A 609 2.64 5.33 7.94
C ARG A 609 3.93 5.61 7.16
N ALA A 610 4.06 5.08 5.94
CA ALA A 610 5.24 5.26 5.10
C ALA A 610 5.22 6.61 4.37
N TYR A 611 4.11 6.95 3.72
CA TYR A 611 3.96 8.18 2.92
C TYR A 611 3.71 9.43 3.81
N PRO A 612 2.46 9.83 4.17
CA PRO A 612 2.21 11.11 4.84
C PRO A 612 2.82 11.20 6.24
N LYS A 613 2.79 10.13 7.07
CA LYS A 613 3.43 10.16 8.39
C LYS A 613 4.96 10.18 8.27
N GLY A 614 5.54 9.50 7.29
CA GLY A 614 6.98 9.55 7.00
C GLY A 614 7.43 10.95 6.56
N ALA A 615 6.68 11.59 5.67
CA ALA A 615 6.94 12.96 5.25
C ALA A 615 6.83 13.96 6.41
N TRP A 616 5.84 13.79 7.28
CA TRP A 616 5.71 14.59 8.51
C TRP A 616 6.86 14.36 9.52
N VAL A 617 7.39 13.15 9.63
CA VAL A 617 8.59 12.87 10.44
C VAL A 617 9.79 13.68 9.93
N LEU A 618 10.02 13.70 8.61
CA LEU A 618 11.08 14.51 8.00
C LEU A 618 10.83 16.01 8.15
N HIS A 619 9.57 16.46 8.04
CA HIS A 619 9.22 17.85 8.31
C HIS A 619 9.52 18.26 9.76
N MET A 620 9.14 17.44 10.74
CA MET A 620 9.43 17.68 12.16
C MET A 620 10.94 17.68 12.46
N LEU A 621 11.74 16.85 11.76
CA LEU A 621 13.20 16.88 11.84
C LEU A 621 13.77 18.19 11.24
N ARG A 622 13.36 18.58 10.03
CA ARG A 622 13.79 19.84 9.38
C ARG A 622 13.41 21.08 10.21
N SER A 623 12.25 21.06 10.85
CA SER A 623 11.76 22.15 11.70
C SER A 623 12.54 22.28 13.02
N GLN A 624 13.01 21.17 13.61
CA GLN A 624 13.84 21.20 14.83
C GLN A 624 15.33 21.50 14.56
N LEU A 625 15.86 21.02 13.43
CA LEU A 625 17.26 21.24 13.04
C LEU A 625 17.49 22.60 12.35
N GLY A 626 16.46 23.15 11.69
CA GLY A 626 16.61 24.21 10.71
C GLY A 626 17.07 23.66 9.34
N ALA A 627 16.70 24.37 8.27
CA ALA A 627 16.86 23.87 6.91
C ALA A 627 18.32 23.52 6.52
N ASP A 628 19.29 24.35 6.89
CA ASP A 628 20.68 24.14 6.45
C ASP A 628 21.39 23.01 7.21
N LEU A 629 21.07 22.82 8.50
CA LEU A 629 21.55 21.68 9.27
C LEU A 629 20.89 20.39 8.79
N TYR A 630 19.58 20.41 8.51
CA TYR A 630 18.87 19.29 7.89
C TYR A 630 19.49 18.89 6.55
N ARG A 631 19.71 19.84 5.63
CA ARG A 631 20.39 19.59 4.35
C ARG A 631 21.77 18.97 4.54
N LYS A 632 22.56 19.47 5.50
CA LYS A 632 23.87 18.90 5.85
C LYS A 632 23.75 17.45 6.34
N CYS A 633 22.77 17.13 7.18
CA CYS A 633 22.50 15.76 7.62
C CYS A 633 22.11 14.86 6.45
N ILE A 634 21.12 15.25 5.63
CA ILE A 634 20.63 14.44 4.50
C ILE A 634 21.72 14.23 3.43
N LYS A 635 22.49 15.26 3.09
CA LYS A 635 23.67 15.12 2.22
C LYS A 635 24.69 14.16 2.79
N THR A 636 25.03 14.28 4.08
CA THR A 636 25.99 13.38 4.74
C THR A 636 25.49 11.94 4.73
N TYR A 637 24.19 11.72 4.95
CA TYR A 637 23.55 10.41 4.92
C TYR A 637 23.61 9.77 3.52
N LEU A 638 23.30 10.52 2.46
CA LEU A 638 23.40 10.04 1.07
C LEU A 638 24.85 9.81 0.63
N GLU A 639 25.80 10.69 1.00
CA GLU A 639 27.21 10.53 0.65
C GLU A 639 27.88 9.38 1.41
N ARG A 640 27.49 9.14 2.67
CA ARG A 640 27.97 8.03 3.50
C ARG A 640 27.45 6.67 3.03
N ASN A 641 26.18 6.61 2.61
CA ASN A 641 25.49 5.37 2.28
C ASN A 641 25.30 5.14 0.76
N ARG A 642 25.95 5.93 -0.10
CA ARG A 642 25.83 5.87 -1.57
C ARG A 642 26.00 4.45 -2.12
N ASN A 643 25.07 4.05 -2.99
CA ASN A 643 24.94 2.69 -3.56
C ASN A 643 24.78 1.60 -2.47
N GLY A 644 24.22 1.97 -1.32
CA GLY A 644 24.12 1.13 -0.13
C GLY A 644 22.69 0.77 0.26
N ILE A 645 22.58 0.17 1.44
CA ILE A 645 21.36 -0.41 2.02
C ILE A 645 21.28 0.08 3.46
N VAL A 646 20.15 0.68 3.85
CA VAL A 646 19.99 1.48 5.07
C VAL A 646 18.82 1.08 5.94
N ARG A 647 18.90 1.41 7.22
CA ARG A 647 17.84 1.33 8.23
C ARG A 647 17.55 2.71 8.79
N THR A 648 16.52 2.78 9.62
CA THR A 648 16.09 4.01 10.33
C THR A 648 17.19 4.56 11.24
N GLU A 649 17.92 3.65 11.88
CA GLU A 649 19.05 3.96 12.75
C GLU A 649 20.23 4.57 11.97
N ASP A 650 20.43 4.19 10.70
CA ASP A 650 21.54 4.73 9.87
C ASP A 650 21.29 6.19 9.43
N LEU A 651 20.04 6.66 9.50
CA LEU A 651 19.66 8.08 9.38
C LEU A 651 19.76 8.79 10.75
N GLN A 652 19.30 8.16 11.83
CA GLN A 652 19.42 8.69 13.19
C GLN A 652 20.89 8.99 13.53
N ASP A 653 21.79 8.01 13.37
CA ASP A 653 23.22 8.13 13.65
C ASP A 653 23.84 9.39 12.98
N VAL A 654 23.47 9.66 11.72
CA VAL A 654 23.96 10.83 10.98
C VAL A 654 23.37 12.15 11.52
N ILE A 655 22.08 12.16 11.87
CA ILE A 655 21.44 13.36 12.44
C ILE A 655 22.05 13.69 13.82
N GLU A 656 22.27 12.69 14.67
CA GLU A 656 22.86 12.89 16.00
C GLU A 656 24.34 13.29 15.92
N GLU A 657 25.14 12.66 15.06
CA GLU A 657 26.55 13.01 14.82
C GLU A 657 26.71 14.46 14.33
N ILE A 658 25.87 14.89 13.39
CA ILE A 658 26.02 16.18 12.70
C ILE A 658 25.37 17.34 13.48
N SER A 659 24.35 17.07 14.31
CA SER A 659 23.70 18.07 15.16
C SER A 659 24.26 18.17 16.59
N GLY A 660 24.83 17.07 17.11
CA GLY A 660 25.24 16.97 18.52
C GLY A 660 24.08 16.83 19.51
N LEU A 661 22.86 16.55 19.03
CA LEU A 661 21.66 16.34 19.82
C LEU A 661 21.25 14.85 19.76
N SER A 662 20.81 14.27 20.88
CA SER A 662 20.14 12.96 20.86
C SER A 662 18.72 13.14 20.32
N PHE A 663 18.38 12.33 19.31
CA PHE A 663 17.05 12.18 18.74
C PHE A 663 16.43 10.81 19.10
N ASP A 664 17.09 9.98 19.93
CA ASP A 664 16.59 8.71 20.47
C ASP A 664 15.09 8.74 20.81
N GLN A 665 14.66 9.70 21.65
CA GLN A 665 13.25 9.82 22.07
C GLN A 665 12.32 10.19 20.91
N PHE A 666 12.81 10.95 19.93
CA PHE A 666 12.05 11.28 18.73
C PHE A 666 11.87 10.05 17.83
N PHE A 667 12.94 9.31 17.56
CA PHE A 667 12.85 8.09 16.74
C PHE A 667 12.02 7.00 17.44
N ASP A 668 12.20 6.77 18.75
CA ASP A 668 11.38 5.84 19.54
C ASP A 668 9.88 6.14 19.40
N GLN A 669 9.44 7.37 19.69
CA GLN A 669 8.01 7.67 19.77
C GLN A 669 7.32 7.82 18.40
N TRP A 670 8.04 8.23 17.35
CA TRP A 670 7.43 8.49 16.03
C TRP A 670 7.55 7.33 15.04
N LEU A 671 8.70 6.62 15.05
CA LEU A 671 9.01 5.56 14.08
C LEU A 671 8.76 4.17 14.66
N PHE A 672 9.23 3.90 15.88
CA PHE A 672 9.11 2.59 16.53
C PHE A 672 7.83 2.43 17.36
N HIS A 673 7.09 3.52 17.61
CA HIS A 673 5.76 3.54 18.21
C HIS A 673 4.70 4.12 17.25
N GLY A 674 3.44 3.76 17.48
CA GLY A 674 2.30 4.00 16.61
C GLY A 674 1.41 5.16 17.02
N GLY A 675 0.44 5.50 16.15
CA GLY A 675 -0.45 6.63 16.35
C GLY A 675 0.20 8.00 16.17
N VAL A 676 -0.48 9.03 16.68
CA VAL A 676 -0.10 10.45 16.71
C VAL A 676 -0.62 11.09 18.02
N PRO A 677 -0.08 12.24 18.47
CA PRO A 677 -0.66 13.00 19.59
C PRO A 677 -2.08 13.48 19.26
N GLU A 678 -3.00 13.30 20.19
CA GLU A 678 -4.32 13.94 20.15
C GLU A 678 -4.41 14.92 21.31
N LEU A 679 -4.48 16.22 21.00
CA LEU A 679 -4.29 17.30 21.97
C LEU A 679 -5.58 18.11 22.11
N LYS A 680 -6.32 17.92 23.20
CA LYS A 680 -7.31 18.91 23.63
C LYS A 680 -6.58 20.07 24.30
N ILE A 681 -6.87 21.30 23.89
CA ILE A 681 -6.24 22.50 24.44
C ILE A 681 -7.30 23.48 24.90
N ASP A 682 -7.13 23.99 26.12
CA ASP A 682 -7.97 25.03 26.72
C ASP A 682 -7.11 26.27 27.03
N TYR A 683 -7.69 27.46 26.91
CA TYR A 683 -7.01 28.75 27.13
C TYR A 683 -7.77 29.62 28.13
N ALA A 684 -7.03 30.29 29.02
CA ALA A 684 -7.55 31.32 29.92
C ALA A 684 -6.59 32.50 30.05
N TRP A 685 -7.13 33.69 30.35
CA TRP A 685 -6.36 34.90 30.64
C TRP A 685 -6.57 35.35 32.08
N ASP A 686 -5.48 35.51 32.83
CA ASP A 686 -5.50 36.22 34.11
C ASP A 686 -5.03 37.66 33.91
N ALA A 687 -5.98 38.60 34.00
CA ALA A 687 -5.71 40.02 33.88
C ALA A 687 -4.97 40.63 35.09
N GLY A 688 -4.99 39.97 36.26
CA GLY A 688 -4.32 40.41 37.48
C GLY A 688 -2.83 40.10 37.47
N SER A 689 -2.45 38.89 37.06
CA SER A 689 -1.03 38.48 36.90
C SER A 689 -0.45 38.73 35.50
N LYS A 690 -1.31 39.04 34.51
CA LYS A 690 -0.98 39.13 33.08
C LYS A 690 -0.44 37.82 32.48
N LEU A 691 -0.98 36.69 32.94
CA LEU A 691 -0.61 35.36 32.46
C LEU A 691 -1.66 34.80 31.49
N ALA A 692 -1.20 34.39 30.31
CA ALA A 692 -1.94 33.49 29.43
C ALA A 692 -1.69 32.05 29.90
N LYS A 693 -2.75 31.39 30.38
CA LYS A 693 -2.74 29.98 30.76
C LYS A 693 -3.17 29.14 29.55
N ILE A 694 -2.36 28.14 29.21
CA ILE A 694 -2.68 27.08 28.25
C ILE A 694 -2.66 25.75 29.00
N THR A 695 -3.80 25.06 29.04
CA THR A 695 -3.88 23.68 29.54
C THR A 695 -3.91 22.74 28.34
N VAL A 696 -2.96 21.81 28.27
CA VAL A 696 -2.88 20.77 27.24
C VAL A 696 -3.25 19.44 27.86
N LYS A 697 -4.19 18.71 27.25
CA LYS A 697 -4.51 17.32 27.57
C LYS A 697 -4.27 16.42 26.37
N GLN A 698 -3.47 15.37 26.56
CA GLN A 698 -3.37 14.25 25.63
C GLN A 698 -4.60 13.34 25.77
N THR A 699 -5.24 12.97 24.66
CA THR A 699 -6.49 12.19 24.63
C THR A 699 -6.39 10.88 23.87
N GLN A 700 -5.27 10.59 23.21
CA GLN A 700 -5.12 9.36 22.42
C GLN A 700 -5.23 8.11 23.29
N LYS A 701 -5.85 7.06 22.74
CA LYS A 701 -5.99 5.77 23.45
C LYS A 701 -4.64 5.07 23.56
N LEU A 702 -4.13 4.96 24.78
CA LEU A 702 -2.85 4.29 25.07
C LEU A 702 -2.92 2.77 24.84
N SER A 703 -1.80 2.19 24.41
CA SER A 703 -1.51 0.75 24.32
C SER A 703 -0.01 0.51 24.50
N GLU A 704 0.47 -0.72 24.26
CA GLU A 704 1.92 -0.98 24.21
C GLU A 704 2.59 -0.21 23.04
N GLN A 705 1.87 -0.08 21.93
CA GLN A 705 2.31 0.57 20.69
C GLN A 705 2.04 2.09 20.69
N VAL A 706 0.98 2.57 21.36
CA VAL A 706 0.60 3.99 21.37
C VAL A 706 0.82 4.57 22.77
N ARG A 707 1.73 5.54 22.90
CA ARG A 707 2.17 6.11 24.19
C ARG A 707 1.70 7.56 24.37
N LEU A 708 1.97 8.13 25.55
CA LEU A 708 2.01 9.58 25.70
C LEU A 708 3.22 10.10 24.92
N PHE A 709 3.00 11.11 24.07
CA PHE A 709 4.07 11.75 23.33
C PHE A 709 4.74 12.81 24.20
N ARG A 710 6.05 12.98 24.04
CA ARG A 710 6.77 14.16 24.53
C ARG A 710 7.10 15.04 23.34
N LEU A 711 6.62 16.27 23.31
CA LEU A 711 6.78 17.12 22.13
C LEU A 711 6.99 18.61 22.46
N PRO A 712 7.82 19.32 21.67
CA PRO A 712 7.95 20.76 21.73
C PRO A 712 6.77 21.41 20.99
N LEU A 713 5.72 21.81 21.69
CA LEU A 713 4.55 22.45 21.09
C LEU A 713 4.74 23.98 21.00
N PRO A 714 4.80 24.60 19.80
CA PRO A 714 4.91 26.05 19.69
C PRO A 714 3.58 26.73 20.00
N VAL A 715 3.63 27.89 20.67
CA VAL A 715 2.45 28.71 20.97
C VAL A 715 2.75 30.17 20.61
N GLY A 716 1.89 30.79 19.80
CA GLY A 716 1.97 32.18 19.37
C GLY A 716 0.83 33.02 19.94
N PHE A 717 1.14 34.25 20.36
CA PHE A 717 0.17 35.23 20.85
C PHE A 717 0.27 36.53 20.06
N ALA A 718 -0.82 36.97 19.45
CA ALA A 718 -0.91 38.31 18.84
C ALA A 718 -1.33 39.33 19.92
N ILE A 719 -0.56 40.41 20.08
CA ILE A 719 -0.87 41.49 21.02
C ILE A 719 -1.33 42.73 20.23
N ALA A 720 -2.38 43.41 20.69
CA ALA A 720 -2.86 44.63 20.07
C ALA A 720 -1.72 45.67 19.91
N GLY A 721 -1.54 46.16 18.68
CA GLY A 721 -0.48 47.12 18.34
C GLY A 721 0.91 46.51 18.07
N GLN A 722 1.11 45.21 18.29
CA GLN A 722 2.31 44.49 17.85
C GLN A 722 2.06 43.84 16.47
N LYS A 723 3.08 43.83 15.60
CA LYS A 723 2.99 43.20 14.27
C LYS A 723 3.31 41.71 14.28
N GLU A 724 4.27 41.32 15.12
CA GLU A 724 4.74 39.94 15.24
C GLU A 724 4.00 39.18 16.33
N LEU A 725 3.90 37.86 16.16
CA LEU A 725 3.46 36.96 17.23
C LEU A 725 4.54 36.86 18.32
N LEU A 726 4.16 37.04 19.58
CA LEU A 726 4.98 36.61 20.71
C LEU A 726 4.99 35.08 20.75
N ARG A 727 6.15 34.48 20.49
CA ARG A 727 6.32 33.04 20.29
C ARG A 727 6.96 32.39 21.51
N PHE A 728 6.32 31.34 22.01
CA PHE A 728 6.75 30.54 23.14
C PHE A 728 6.70 29.04 22.79
N LYS A 729 7.19 28.21 23.71
CA LYS A 729 7.28 26.76 23.57
C LYS A 729 6.72 26.09 24.83
N ALA A 730 5.81 25.14 24.64
CA ALA A 730 5.30 24.25 25.69
C ALA A 730 5.93 22.86 25.49
N ASP A 731 6.84 22.46 26.39
CA ASP A 731 7.41 21.11 26.39
C ASP A 731 6.44 20.11 27.04
N VAL A 732 5.45 19.67 26.25
CA VAL A 732 4.39 18.76 26.70
C VAL A 732 4.98 17.38 27.01
N SER A 733 4.67 16.86 28.20
CA SER A 733 5.26 15.61 28.74
C SER A 733 4.27 14.73 29.50
N LYS A 734 3.14 15.27 29.97
CA LYS A 734 2.15 14.56 30.80
C LYS A 734 0.84 14.31 30.03
N GLU A 735 -0.07 13.53 30.64
CA GLU A 735 -1.45 13.39 30.16
C GLU A 735 -2.20 14.73 30.23
N VAL A 736 -2.02 15.49 31.31
CA VAL A 736 -2.51 16.86 31.46
C VAL A 736 -1.38 17.73 31.98
N GLU A 737 -1.15 18.88 31.35
CA GLU A 737 -0.08 19.81 31.70
C GLU A 737 -0.52 21.26 31.49
N GLU A 738 -0.06 22.17 32.35
CA GLU A 738 -0.45 23.58 32.33
C GLU A 738 0.77 24.49 32.15
N PHE A 739 0.68 25.41 31.19
CA PHE A 739 1.73 26.36 30.84
C PHE A 739 1.23 27.78 31.04
N TYR A 740 2.07 28.64 31.60
CA TYR A 740 1.73 30.02 31.97
C TYR A 740 2.71 30.98 31.31
N PHE A 741 2.21 31.80 30.38
CA PHE A 741 3.02 32.70 29.56
C PHE A 741 2.80 34.16 29.97
N PRO A 742 3.84 34.92 30.38
CA PRO A 742 3.71 36.33 30.70
C PRO A 742 3.57 37.17 29.42
N LEU A 743 2.47 37.93 29.32
CA LEU A 743 2.18 38.80 28.17
C LEU A 743 2.02 40.25 28.63
N PRO A 744 2.34 41.26 27.78
CA PRO A 744 2.20 42.67 28.15
C PRO A 744 0.74 43.10 28.37
N ALA A 745 -0.19 42.46 27.66
CA ALA A 745 -1.63 42.67 27.70
C ALA A 745 -2.35 41.37 27.25
N GLN A 746 -3.69 41.37 27.30
CA GLN A 746 -4.49 40.26 26.78
C GLN A 746 -4.27 40.11 25.26
N PRO A 747 -4.04 38.89 24.74
CA PRO A 747 -3.84 38.68 23.31
C PRO A 747 -5.16 38.81 22.53
N GLU A 748 -5.06 39.33 21.30
CA GLU A 748 -6.15 39.37 20.31
C GLU A 748 -6.34 38.02 19.59
N LEU A 749 -5.31 37.16 19.60
CA LEU A 749 -5.30 35.83 19.01
C LEU A 749 -4.32 34.93 19.76
N VAL A 750 -4.74 33.70 20.04
CA VAL A 750 -3.89 32.59 20.47
C VAL A 750 -3.77 31.60 19.31
N ARG A 751 -2.55 31.19 18.96
CA ARG A 751 -2.29 30.15 17.96
C ARG A 751 -1.45 29.03 18.54
N ILE A 752 -1.95 27.81 18.41
CA ILE A 752 -1.17 26.60 18.58
C ILE A 752 -0.46 26.33 17.25
N ASP A 753 0.84 26.02 17.32
CA ASP A 753 1.73 25.73 16.19
C ASP A 753 1.54 26.67 14.96
N PRO A 754 1.80 27.98 15.10
CA PRO A 754 1.59 28.96 14.01
C PRO A 754 2.45 28.69 12.76
N ASP A 755 3.58 28.02 12.90
CA ASP A 755 4.45 27.67 11.77
C ASP A 755 4.08 26.31 11.13
N TYR A 756 3.27 25.51 11.82
CA TYR A 756 2.77 24.19 11.41
C TYR A 756 3.86 23.11 11.32
N THR A 757 4.62 23.02 12.40
CA THR A 757 5.84 22.22 12.58
C THR A 757 5.63 20.90 13.33
N VAL A 758 4.42 20.59 13.80
CA VAL A 758 4.11 19.43 14.67
C VAL A 758 2.90 18.65 14.14
N LEU A 759 3.09 17.35 13.87
CA LEU A 759 1.99 16.44 13.52
C LEU A 759 1.16 16.10 14.78
N ALA A 760 0.03 16.77 14.99
CA ALA A 760 -0.90 16.44 16.08
C ALA A 760 -2.36 16.75 15.71
N LYS A 761 -3.30 15.92 16.19
CA LYS A 761 -4.74 16.25 16.12
C LYS A 761 -5.06 17.28 17.21
N VAL A 762 -5.03 18.58 16.87
CA VAL A 762 -5.28 19.67 17.83
C VAL A 762 -6.77 20.02 17.90
N ALA A 763 -7.41 19.72 19.02
CA ALA A 763 -8.75 20.19 19.37
C ALA A 763 -8.65 21.47 20.21
N PHE A 764 -8.65 22.61 19.52
CA PHE A 764 -8.61 23.96 20.11
C PHE A 764 -9.64 24.87 19.40
N THR A 765 -10.56 25.46 20.17
CA THR A 765 -11.52 26.45 19.68
C THR A 765 -11.30 27.75 20.43
N PRO A 766 -10.66 28.78 19.82
CA PRO A 766 -10.45 30.05 20.49
C PRO A 766 -11.78 30.83 20.59
N PRO A 767 -11.91 31.78 21.55
CA PRO A 767 -13.10 32.62 21.68
C PRO A 767 -13.43 33.37 20.38
N GLY A 768 -14.73 33.54 20.08
CA GLY A 768 -15.23 34.11 18.81
C GLY A 768 -14.46 35.32 18.24
N PRO A 769 -14.17 36.39 19.02
CA PRO A 769 -13.40 37.55 18.54
C PRO A 769 -11.98 37.23 18.05
N MET A 770 -11.38 36.12 18.49
CA MET A 770 -10.07 35.67 18.01
C MET A 770 -10.16 34.98 16.64
N LEU A 771 -11.27 34.31 16.33
CA LEU A 771 -11.48 33.69 15.01
C LEU A 771 -11.40 34.74 13.90
N ASP A 772 -11.91 35.96 14.15
CA ASP A 772 -11.85 37.07 13.20
C ASP A 772 -10.43 37.57 12.92
N LYS A 773 -9.54 37.52 13.91
CA LYS A 773 -8.10 37.76 13.73
C LYS A 773 -7.43 36.57 13.03
N GLN A 774 -7.88 35.34 13.32
CA GLN A 774 -7.32 34.12 12.73
C GLN A 774 -7.63 33.98 11.23
N LEU A 775 -8.81 34.41 10.78
CA LEU A 775 -9.19 34.53 9.36
C LEU A 775 -8.32 35.53 8.58
N GLN A 776 -7.48 36.32 9.26
CA GLN A 776 -6.55 37.31 8.67
C GLN A 776 -5.08 36.90 8.85
N SER A 777 -4.81 35.64 9.23
CA SER A 777 -3.45 35.11 9.49
C SER A 777 -2.94 34.19 8.36
N ASP A 778 -1.88 33.43 8.61
CA ASP A 778 -1.34 32.42 7.69
C ASP A 778 -2.41 31.39 7.24
N ILE A 779 -2.13 30.65 6.16
CA ILE A 779 -3.09 29.71 5.58
C ILE A 779 -3.60 28.67 6.59
N ILE A 780 -2.76 28.14 7.49
CA ILE A 780 -3.18 27.17 8.50
C ILE A 780 -4.14 27.81 9.50
N GLY A 781 -3.87 29.05 9.91
CA GLY A 781 -4.79 29.86 10.69
C GLY A 781 -6.15 30.01 10.01
N ARG A 782 -6.15 30.41 8.74
CA ARG A 782 -7.37 30.59 7.94
C ARG A 782 -8.16 29.28 7.78
N LEU A 783 -7.50 28.17 7.44
CA LEU A 783 -8.13 26.85 7.32
C LEU A 783 -8.73 26.36 8.64
N LEU A 784 -7.97 26.47 9.76
CA LEU A 784 -8.46 26.12 11.08
C LEU A 784 -9.66 26.99 11.50
N ALA A 785 -9.61 28.30 11.22
CA ALA A 785 -10.71 29.21 11.52
C ALA A 785 -11.96 28.86 10.71
N ILE A 786 -11.83 28.68 9.38
CA ILE A 786 -12.90 28.22 8.48
C ILE A 786 -13.53 26.92 8.98
N SER A 787 -12.73 25.96 9.47
CA SER A 787 -13.23 24.68 10.00
C SER A 787 -14.03 24.80 11.31
N ALA A 788 -13.85 25.92 12.04
CA ALA A 788 -14.48 26.22 13.31
C ALA A 788 -15.66 27.22 13.20
N LEU A 789 -15.90 27.82 12.03
CA LEU A 789 -17.06 28.68 11.79
C LEU A 789 -18.35 27.85 11.70
N ASP A 790 -19.42 28.38 12.30
CA ASP A 790 -20.75 27.76 12.37
C ASP A 790 -21.81 28.55 11.58
N ASP A 791 -23.08 28.18 11.77
CA ASP A 791 -24.27 28.84 11.20
C ASP A 791 -24.35 30.36 11.45
N LYS A 792 -23.70 30.90 12.48
CA LYS A 792 -23.69 32.34 12.81
C LYS A 792 -22.64 33.14 12.02
N HIS A 793 -21.83 32.45 11.20
CA HIS A 793 -20.63 33.00 10.57
C HIS A 793 -20.61 32.81 9.04
N ILE A 794 -21.79 32.60 8.45
CA ILE A 794 -22.01 32.41 7.01
C ILE A 794 -21.50 33.60 6.17
N ASP A 795 -21.59 34.82 6.70
CA ASP A 795 -21.07 36.04 6.08
C ASP A 795 -19.54 35.99 5.89
N LYS A 796 -18.81 35.54 6.92
CA LYS A 796 -17.36 35.39 6.94
C LYS A 796 -16.89 34.26 6.03
N LEU A 797 -17.60 33.14 6.03
CA LEU A 797 -17.37 32.03 5.08
C LEU A 797 -17.62 32.46 3.62
N GLY A 798 -18.73 33.16 3.37
CA GLY A 798 -19.04 33.72 2.05
C GLY A 798 -18.02 34.76 1.59
N LYS A 799 -17.48 35.56 2.51
CA LYS A 799 -16.36 36.47 2.24
C LYS A 799 -15.09 35.70 1.87
N ALA A 800 -14.68 34.74 2.69
CA ALA A 800 -13.51 33.90 2.44
C ALA A 800 -13.58 33.24 1.05
N LEU A 801 -14.71 32.64 0.69
CA LEU A 801 -14.94 32.04 -0.63
C LEU A 801 -14.72 33.00 -1.81
N ARG A 802 -15.09 34.28 -1.69
CA ARG A 802 -14.95 35.26 -2.79
C ARG A 802 -13.60 35.97 -2.83
N GLU A 803 -13.07 36.30 -1.66
CA GLU A 803 -12.06 37.35 -1.49
C GLU A 803 -10.71 36.84 -0.95
N ASP A 804 -10.61 35.59 -0.51
CA ASP A 804 -9.33 35.02 -0.06
C ASP A 804 -8.37 34.79 -1.25
N THR A 805 -7.13 35.21 -1.08
CA THR A 805 -6.07 35.17 -2.10
C THR A 805 -5.72 33.75 -2.53
N PHE A 806 -5.85 32.76 -1.65
CA PHE A 806 -5.40 31.38 -1.87
C PHE A 806 -6.57 30.42 -2.12
N TYR A 807 -6.42 29.54 -3.12
CA TYR A 807 -7.50 28.66 -3.58
C TYR A 807 -7.98 27.67 -2.51
N ALA A 808 -7.08 27.22 -1.62
CA ALA A 808 -7.42 26.24 -0.60
C ALA A 808 -8.40 26.81 0.44
N ALA A 809 -8.16 28.03 0.94
CA ALA A 809 -9.09 28.70 1.86
C ALA A 809 -10.46 28.95 1.21
N ARG A 810 -10.50 29.35 -0.08
CA ARG A 810 -11.75 29.44 -0.84
C ARG A 810 -12.47 28.09 -0.96
N SER A 811 -11.72 27.01 -1.18
CA SER A 811 -12.25 25.65 -1.35
C SER A 811 -12.78 25.06 -0.05
N GLU A 812 -12.08 25.24 1.08
CA GLU A 812 -12.59 24.84 2.39
C GLU A 812 -13.76 25.70 2.85
N ALA A 813 -13.81 26.99 2.51
CA ALA A 813 -14.98 27.83 2.77
C ALA A 813 -16.22 27.33 2.01
N ALA A 814 -16.09 26.87 0.77
CA ALA A 814 -17.19 26.23 0.03
C ALA A 814 -17.68 24.95 0.73
N LYS A 815 -16.76 24.09 1.19
CA LYS A 815 -17.09 22.86 1.93
C LYS A 815 -17.76 23.15 3.28
N ALA A 816 -17.31 24.18 4.00
CA ALA A 816 -17.90 24.61 5.26
C ALA A 816 -19.34 25.13 5.07
N LEU A 817 -19.59 25.95 4.05
CA LEU A 817 -20.94 26.40 3.69
C LEU A 817 -21.87 25.23 3.32
N ALA A 818 -21.37 24.24 2.58
CA ALA A 818 -22.14 23.03 2.26
C ALA A 818 -22.50 22.21 3.51
N LYS A 819 -21.59 22.13 4.49
CA LYS A 819 -21.80 21.43 5.77
C LYS A 819 -22.84 22.11 6.66
N ILE A 820 -22.99 23.44 6.58
CA ILE A 820 -24.00 24.22 7.33
C ILE A 820 -25.42 24.00 6.76
N ALA A 821 -25.56 23.87 5.44
CA ALA A 821 -26.81 23.57 4.72
C ALA A 821 -27.99 24.56 4.88
N ASP A 822 -27.74 25.73 5.49
CA ASP A 822 -28.71 26.82 5.66
C ASP A 822 -29.02 27.58 4.34
N PRO A 823 -30.22 28.18 4.14
CA PRO A 823 -30.52 29.02 2.98
C PRO A 823 -29.56 30.20 2.77
N ALA A 824 -29.07 30.86 3.81
CA ALA A 824 -28.05 31.91 3.69
C ALA A 824 -26.69 31.31 3.29
N ALA A 825 -26.34 30.12 3.78
CA ALA A 825 -25.11 29.43 3.37
C ALA A 825 -25.14 29.03 1.88
N ARG A 826 -26.31 28.60 1.40
CA ARG A 826 -26.57 28.39 -0.04
C ARG A 826 -26.49 29.69 -0.84
N ALA A 827 -27.10 30.77 -0.37
CA ALA A 827 -27.00 32.07 -1.03
C ALA A 827 -25.55 32.58 -1.12
N ALA A 828 -24.74 32.35 -0.07
CA ALA A 828 -23.31 32.63 -0.07
C ALA A 828 -22.53 31.78 -1.09
N LEU A 829 -22.87 30.49 -1.25
CA LEU A 829 -22.30 29.62 -2.31
C LEU A 829 -22.68 30.08 -3.72
N ILE A 830 -23.95 30.42 -3.97
CA ILE A 830 -24.43 30.89 -5.28
C ILE A 830 -23.81 32.26 -5.63
N THR A 831 -23.67 33.15 -4.65
CA THR A 831 -22.95 34.42 -4.84
C THR A 831 -21.45 34.15 -5.10
N GLY A 832 -20.87 33.18 -4.39
CA GLY A 832 -19.47 32.79 -4.48
C GLY A 832 -19.08 31.90 -5.66
N SER A 833 -20.04 31.37 -6.43
CA SER A 833 -19.76 30.64 -7.69
C SER A 833 -19.44 31.59 -8.85
N SER A 834 -19.86 32.85 -8.76
CA SER A 834 -19.63 33.87 -9.78
C SER A 834 -18.17 34.31 -9.81
N ASN A 835 -17.62 34.48 -11.02
CA ASN A 835 -16.28 35.04 -11.27
C ASN A 835 -15.09 34.32 -10.60
N GLN A 836 -15.18 33.02 -10.29
CA GLN A 836 -14.06 32.24 -9.72
C GLN A 836 -13.02 31.84 -10.79
N PRO A 837 -11.79 32.39 -10.78
CA PRO A 837 -10.80 32.14 -11.83
C PRO A 837 -10.09 30.78 -11.69
N ASP A 838 -10.03 30.22 -10.48
CA ASP A 838 -9.31 28.97 -10.20
C ASP A 838 -10.25 27.76 -10.33
N ALA A 839 -9.87 26.79 -11.16
CA ALA A 839 -10.68 25.61 -11.46
C ALA A 839 -10.91 24.72 -10.22
N ARG A 840 -9.98 24.71 -9.25
CA ARG A 840 -10.11 23.97 -7.97
C ARG A 840 -11.22 24.55 -7.11
N VAL A 841 -11.32 25.88 -7.06
CA VAL A 841 -12.42 26.57 -6.35
C VAL A 841 -13.74 26.36 -7.08
N ARG A 842 -13.78 26.46 -8.41
CA ARG A 842 -15.00 26.17 -9.19
C ARG A 842 -15.50 24.75 -8.95
N ARG A 843 -14.61 23.74 -8.97
CA ARG A 843 -14.95 22.35 -8.64
C ARG A 843 -15.47 22.20 -7.20
N ALA A 844 -14.82 22.84 -6.21
CA ALA A 844 -15.26 22.80 -4.82
C ALA A 844 -16.66 23.42 -4.64
N VAL A 845 -16.97 24.53 -5.33
CA VAL A 845 -18.30 25.15 -5.30
C VAL A 845 -19.35 24.31 -6.03
N VAL A 846 -19.00 23.67 -7.15
CA VAL A 846 -19.89 22.69 -7.82
C VAL A 846 -20.23 21.53 -6.88
N GLN A 847 -19.23 20.94 -6.23
CA GLN A 847 -19.43 19.85 -5.27
C GLN A 847 -20.26 20.29 -4.05
N ALA A 848 -20.02 21.50 -3.54
CA ALA A 848 -20.81 22.11 -2.46
C ALA A 848 -22.28 22.30 -2.84
N LEU A 849 -22.57 22.89 -4.00
CA LEU A 849 -23.94 23.08 -4.49
C LEU A 849 -24.64 21.75 -4.79
N ALA A 850 -23.92 20.76 -5.35
CA ALA A 850 -24.43 19.43 -5.62
C ALA A 850 -24.81 18.67 -4.33
N ALA A 851 -24.00 18.80 -3.27
CA ALA A 851 -24.29 18.21 -1.95
C ALA A 851 -25.52 18.82 -1.27
N LEU A 852 -25.79 20.12 -1.49
CA LEU A 852 -26.99 20.78 -0.95
C LEU A 852 -28.28 20.41 -1.69
N ASN A 853 -28.20 20.09 -2.98
CA ASN A 853 -29.28 19.55 -3.80
C ASN A 853 -30.67 20.24 -3.68
N THR A 854 -30.71 21.58 -3.57
CA THR A 854 -31.97 22.34 -3.65
C THR A 854 -32.25 22.79 -5.09
N THR A 855 -33.49 23.21 -5.37
CA THR A 855 -33.88 23.77 -6.68
C THR A 855 -32.96 24.92 -7.12
N GLU A 856 -32.66 25.87 -6.22
CA GLU A 856 -31.75 26.99 -6.48
C GLU A 856 -30.32 26.53 -6.79
N SER A 857 -29.80 25.53 -6.06
CA SER A 857 -28.49 24.93 -6.34
C SER A 857 -28.48 24.27 -7.72
N GLN A 858 -29.52 23.48 -8.03
CA GLN A 858 -29.66 22.74 -9.29
C GLN A 858 -29.88 23.67 -10.51
N GLU A 859 -30.57 24.80 -10.33
CA GLU A 859 -30.64 25.86 -11.33
C GLU A 859 -29.30 26.57 -11.54
N THR A 860 -28.55 26.82 -10.46
CA THR A 860 -27.22 27.46 -10.53
C THR A 860 -26.25 26.56 -11.27
N LEU A 861 -26.21 25.27 -10.93
CA LEU A 861 -25.42 24.25 -11.61
C LEU A 861 -25.81 24.12 -13.10
N TRP A 862 -27.11 24.15 -13.42
CA TRP A 862 -27.60 24.16 -14.80
C TRP A 862 -27.17 25.39 -15.60
N LYS A 863 -27.08 26.56 -14.97
CA LYS A 863 -26.54 27.80 -15.59
C LYS A 863 -25.02 27.68 -15.77
N MET A 864 -24.29 27.18 -14.78
CA MET A 864 -22.83 26.97 -14.86
C MET A 864 -22.43 26.02 -15.99
N ALA A 865 -23.20 24.94 -16.22
CA ALA A 865 -22.95 23.97 -17.29
C ALA A 865 -23.05 24.55 -18.73
N GLN A 866 -23.63 25.74 -18.90
CA GLN A 866 -23.74 26.42 -20.20
C GLN A 866 -22.49 27.26 -20.52
N SER A 867 -21.66 27.56 -19.51
CA SER A 867 -20.48 28.42 -19.63
C SER A 867 -19.16 27.74 -19.25
N GLU A 868 -19.20 26.70 -18.42
CA GLU A 868 -18.02 25.95 -18.00
C GLU A 868 -17.44 25.16 -19.19
N ARG A 869 -16.11 25.24 -19.35
CA ARG A 869 -15.36 24.61 -20.44
C ARG A 869 -14.50 23.45 -19.96
N ASN A 870 -14.18 23.43 -18.67
CA ASN A 870 -13.36 22.40 -18.06
C ASN A 870 -14.12 21.07 -17.98
N PRO A 871 -13.67 19.99 -18.66
CA PRO A 871 -14.45 18.75 -18.73
C PRO A 871 -14.56 18.05 -17.37
N ALA A 872 -13.60 18.23 -16.45
CA ALA A 872 -13.67 17.65 -15.11
C ALA A 872 -14.68 18.36 -14.20
N ILE A 873 -14.85 19.68 -14.35
CA ILE A 873 -15.91 20.44 -13.67
C ILE A 873 -17.26 20.12 -14.30
N LEU A 874 -17.35 20.11 -15.63
CA LEU A 874 -18.59 19.80 -16.34
C LEU A 874 -19.07 18.37 -16.04
N ALA A 875 -18.18 17.38 -15.96
CA ALA A 875 -18.50 16.04 -15.46
C ALA A 875 -19.10 16.08 -14.05
N SER A 876 -18.49 16.85 -13.13
CA SER A 876 -18.99 17.02 -11.75
C SER A 876 -20.39 17.66 -11.71
N ILE A 877 -20.72 18.56 -12.65
CA ILE A 877 -22.07 19.13 -12.79
C ILE A 877 -23.05 18.12 -13.40
N ILE A 878 -22.64 17.37 -14.43
CA ILE A 878 -23.48 16.35 -15.06
C ILE A 878 -23.87 15.26 -14.05
N GLU A 879 -22.94 14.84 -13.18
CA GLU A 879 -23.23 13.88 -12.10
C GLU A 879 -24.29 14.42 -11.11
N SER A 880 -24.31 15.72 -10.82
CA SER A 880 -25.32 16.33 -9.92
C SER A 880 -26.74 16.33 -10.52
N TRP A 881 -26.88 16.22 -11.84
CA TRP A 881 -28.18 16.08 -12.50
C TRP A 881 -28.86 14.73 -12.18
N GLY A 882 -28.13 13.78 -11.59
CA GLY A 882 -28.69 12.53 -11.05
C GLY A 882 -29.85 12.74 -10.08
N ALA A 883 -29.92 13.91 -9.44
CA ALA A 883 -30.99 14.27 -8.51
C ALA A 883 -32.20 15.01 -9.14
N ARG A 884 -32.28 15.08 -10.49
CA ARG A 884 -33.39 15.73 -11.24
C ARG A 884 -34.19 14.74 -12.13
N PRO A 885 -34.74 13.63 -11.59
CA PRO A 885 -35.55 12.71 -12.37
C PRO A 885 -36.83 13.39 -12.91
N GLY A 886 -37.24 13.02 -14.13
CA GLY A 886 -38.47 13.51 -14.76
C GLY A 886 -38.38 14.89 -15.44
N ASP A 887 -37.27 15.61 -15.29
CA ASP A 887 -37.01 16.87 -16.00
C ASP A 887 -36.63 16.58 -17.47
N ALA A 888 -37.49 17.00 -18.41
CA ALA A 888 -37.30 16.72 -19.84
C ALA A 888 -36.08 17.42 -20.45
N SER A 889 -35.67 18.58 -19.93
CA SER A 889 -34.45 19.27 -20.38
C SER A 889 -33.21 18.53 -19.91
N VAL A 890 -33.18 18.08 -18.66
CA VAL A 890 -32.10 17.24 -18.12
C VAL A 890 -32.02 15.89 -18.83
N ALA A 891 -33.16 15.21 -19.02
CA ALA A 891 -33.22 13.93 -19.71
C ALA A 891 -32.73 14.01 -21.16
N THR A 892 -32.93 15.15 -21.82
CA THR A 892 -32.37 15.46 -23.15
C THR A 892 -30.86 15.71 -23.05
N ALA A 893 -30.41 16.57 -22.13
CA ALA A 893 -28.99 16.91 -21.98
C ALA A 893 -28.12 15.69 -21.61
N LEU A 894 -28.60 14.80 -20.74
CA LEU A 894 -27.93 13.54 -20.41
C LEU A 894 -27.75 12.63 -21.64
N ARG A 895 -28.79 12.52 -22.48
CA ARG A 895 -28.74 11.76 -23.74
C ARG A 895 -27.81 12.42 -24.78
N THR A 896 -27.67 13.74 -24.78
CA THR A 896 -26.65 14.45 -25.58
C THR A 896 -25.24 14.14 -25.09
N GLN A 897 -24.97 14.26 -23.78
CA GLN A 897 -23.63 14.02 -23.21
C GLN A 897 -23.17 12.57 -23.38
N LEU A 898 -24.09 11.61 -23.21
CA LEU A 898 -23.87 10.18 -23.49
C LEU A 898 -23.40 9.92 -24.93
N ARG A 899 -23.92 10.67 -25.91
CA ARG A 899 -23.59 10.53 -27.34
C ARG A 899 -22.33 11.31 -27.76
N GLY A 900 -21.88 12.26 -26.94
CA GLY A 900 -20.65 13.02 -27.18
C GLY A 900 -19.36 12.20 -27.04
N THR A 901 -18.23 12.90 -27.15
CA THR A 901 -16.88 12.41 -26.88
C THR A 901 -16.20 13.31 -25.84
N SER A 902 -15.26 12.76 -25.08
CA SER A 902 -14.40 13.51 -24.15
C SER A 902 -13.15 12.69 -23.83
N PHE A 903 -12.10 13.34 -23.32
CA PHE A 903 -10.91 12.63 -22.87
C PHE A 903 -11.26 11.63 -21.76
N ASN A 904 -10.75 10.40 -21.88
CA ASN A 904 -11.07 9.22 -21.07
C ASN A 904 -12.59 8.98 -20.84
N ASN A 905 -13.44 9.37 -21.81
CA ASN A 905 -14.91 9.23 -21.78
C ASN A 905 -15.57 9.85 -20.52
N SER A 906 -14.92 10.82 -19.88
CA SER A 906 -15.32 11.44 -18.60
C SER A 906 -16.75 12.00 -18.60
N LEU A 907 -17.13 12.79 -19.60
CA LEU A 907 -18.49 13.37 -19.71
C LEU A 907 -19.56 12.30 -19.97
N GLN A 908 -19.20 11.24 -20.71
CA GLN A 908 -20.10 10.12 -21.02
C GLN A 908 -20.35 9.30 -19.75
N LEU A 909 -19.30 9.02 -18.97
CA LEU A 909 -19.40 8.28 -17.71
C LEU A 909 -20.17 9.06 -16.65
N ALA A 910 -19.97 10.38 -16.58
CA ALA A 910 -20.78 11.28 -15.75
C ALA A 910 -22.28 11.19 -16.09
N ALA A 911 -22.63 11.22 -17.39
CA ALA A 911 -24.02 11.06 -17.83
C ALA A 911 -24.60 9.69 -17.47
N ILE A 912 -23.82 8.60 -17.60
CA ILE A 912 -24.24 7.24 -17.23
C ILE A 912 -24.50 7.14 -15.71
N LYS A 913 -23.62 7.70 -14.87
CA LYS A 913 -23.83 7.79 -13.41
C LYS A 913 -25.10 8.57 -13.05
N ALA A 914 -25.33 9.71 -13.70
CA ALA A 914 -26.51 10.54 -13.46
C ALA A 914 -27.81 9.81 -13.85
N LEU A 915 -27.85 9.16 -15.01
CA LEU A 915 -28.98 8.32 -15.42
C LEU A 915 -29.23 7.17 -14.43
N ARG A 916 -28.18 6.50 -13.96
CA ARG A 916 -28.25 5.47 -12.90
C ARG A 916 -28.84 6.02 -11.59
N ALA A 917 -28.50 7.25 -11.21
CA ALA A 917 -28.99 7.91 -10.00
C ALA A 917 -30.45 8.38 -10.12
N GLN A 918 -30.91 8.79 -11.31
CA GLN A 918 -32.31 9.09 -11.60
C GLN A 918 -33.21 7.84 -11.62
N ASP A 919 -32.62 6.65 -11.78
CA ASP A 919 -33.33 5.37 -11.96
C ASP A 919 -34.24 5.37 -13.22
N ASP A 920 -33.85 6.10 -14.27
CA ASP A 920 -34.59 6.23 -15.53
C ASP A 920 -34.49 4.96 -16.39
N GLU A 921 -35.45 4.05 -16.24
CA GLU A 921 -35.58 2.85 -17.07
C GLU A 921 -35.70 3.14 -18.58
N SER A 922 -36.16 4.34 -18.96
CA SER A 922 -36.27 4.73 -20.38
C SER A 922 -34.91 5.03 -21.02
N ALA A 923 -33.85 5.14 -20.22
CA ALA A 923 -32.49 5.35 -20.70
C ALA A 923 -31.74 4.04 -21.02
N VAL A 924 -32.29 2.87 -20.67
CA VAL A 924 -31.64 1.57 -20.94
C VAL A 924 -31.27 1.38 -22.43
N PRO A 925 -32.13 1.70 -23.42
CA PRO A 925 -31.76 1.58 -24.83
C PRO A 925 -30.62 2.52 -25.24
N ASP A 926 -30.65 3.78 -24.81
CA ASP A 926 -29.60 4.77 -25.11
C ASP A 926 -28.24 4.34 -24.52
N VAL A 927 -28.23 3.91 -23.25
CA VAL A 927 -27.00 3.48 -22.55
C VAL A 927 -26.46 2.17 -23.12
N LEU A 928 -27.34 1.19 -23.38
CA LEU A 928 -26.94 -0.10 -23.96
C LEU A 928 -26.36 0.06 -25.36
N ALA A 929 -27.02 0.83 -26.24
CA ALA A 929 -26.51 1.13 -27.58
C ALA A 929 -25.18 1.89 -27.53
N ARG A 930 -25.02 2.81 -26.58
CA ARG A 930 -23.73 3.52 -26.40
C ARG A 930 -22.63 2.56 -25.95
N LEU A 931 -22.90 1.66 -25.01
CA LEU A 931 -21.90 0.67 -24.55
C LEU A 931 -21.53 -0.34 -25.64
N GLN A 932 -22.50 -0.78 -26.46
CA GLN A 932 -22.24 -1.59 -27.65
C GLN A 932 -21.37 -0.87 -28.70
N SER A 933 -21.41 0.48 -28.76
CA SER A 933 -20.54 1.28 -29.64
C SER A 933 -19.12 1.54 -29.11
N LEU A 934 -18.87 1.34 -27.82
CA LEU A 934 -17.65 1.79 -27.14
C LEU A 934 -16.64 0.64 -26.96
N ASN A 935 -15.79 0.42 -27.97
CA ASN A 935 -14.75 -0.62 -27.94
C ASN A 935 -13.50 -0.31 -27.06
N HIS A 936 -13.43 0.85 -26.40
CA HIS A 936 -12.20 1.35 -25.75
C HIS A 936 -12.38 1.90 -24.33
N LEU A 937 -13.42 1.48 -23.59
CA LEU A 937 -13.52 1.77 -22.15
C LEU A 937 -12.42 1.05 -21.34
N ARG A 938 -11.81 1.79 -20.41
CA ARG A 938 -10.89 1.25 -19.40
C ARG A 938 -11.64 0.31 -18.45
N GLY A 939 -10.92 -0.59 -17.79
CA GLY A 939 -11.53 -1.61 -16.92
C GLY A 939 -12.44 -1.04 -15.81
N ARG A 940 -12.01 0.07 -15.19
CA ARG A 940 -12.78 0.78 -14.15
C ARG A 940 -14.07 1.39 -14.70
N ASP A 941 -14.00 2.04 -15.86
CA ASP A 941 -15.14 2.73 -16.48
C ASP A 941 -16.18 1.73 -17.01
N ALA A 942 -15.72 0.60 -17.59
CA ALA A 942 -16.58 -0.52 -17.96
C ALA A 942 -17.30 -1.09 -16.73
N GLY A 943 -16.60 -1.26 -15.60
CA GLY A 943 -17.21 -1.67 -14.32
C GLY A 943 -18.35 -0.76 -13.86
N ILE A 944 -18.13 0.57 -13.88
CA ILE A 944 -19.15 1.56 -13.50
C ILE A 944 -20.34 1.53 -14.48
N ALA A 945 -20.07 1.48 -15.78
CA ALA A 945 -21.12 1.58 -16.79
C ALA A 945 -21.94 0.29 -16.97
N PHE A 946 -21.33 -0.87 -16.80
CA PHE A 946 -22.02 -2.16 -16.86
C PHE A 946 -22.93 -2.34 -15.63
N ASP A 947 -22.47 -1.96 -14.43
CA ASP A 947 -23.31 -1.89 -13.24
C ASP A 947 -24.48 -0.89 -13.41
N ALA A 948 -24.22 0.26 -14.05
CA ALA A 948 -25.26 1.26 -14.30
C ALA A 948 -26.40 0.75 -15.20
N VAL A 949 -26.07 0.15 -16.36
CA VAL A 949 -27.10 -0.38 -17.27
C VAL A 949 -27.80 -1.61 -16.67
N ALA A 950 -27.08 -2.44 -15.91
CA ALA A 950 -27.66 -3.56 -15.17
C ALA A 950 -28.65 -3.11 -14.10
N PHE A 951 -28.30 -2.06 -13.35
CA PHE A 951 -29.18 -1.49 -12.33
C PHE A 951 -30.45 -0.94 -12.97
N LEU A 952 -30.34 -0.14 -14.03
CA LEU A 952 -31.51 0.44 -14.71
C LEU A 952 -32.45 -0.65 -15.28
N ALA A 953 -31.92 -1.80 -15.69
CA ALA A 953 -32.72 -2.92 -16.19
C ALA A 953 -33.17 -3.94 -15.12
N ARG A 954 -32.85 -3.73 -13.83
CA ARG A 954 -33.04 -4.75 -12.76
C ARG A 954 -34.51 -5.14 -12.47
N ARG A 955 -35.49 -4.30 -12.82
CA ARG A 955 -36.91 -4.58 -12.51
C ARG A 955 -37.46 -5.67 -13.45
N PRO A 956 -38.15 -6.71 -12.95
CA PRO A 956 -38.69 -7.78 -13.81
C PRO A 956 -39.67 -7.33 -14.91
N THR A 957 -40.27 -6.15 -14.75
CA THR A 957 -41.17 -5.50 -15.72
C THR A 957 -40.44 -4.83 -16.89
N ASN A 958 -39.12 -4.64 -16.82
CA ASN A 958 -38.37 -3.95 -17.84
C ASN A 958 -38.16 -4.84 -19.08
N ALA A 959 -38.75 -4.46 -20.21
CA ALA A 959 -38.69 -5.23 -21.46
C ALA A 959 -37.27 -5.35 -22.05
N GLN A 960 -36.33 -4.46 -21.68
CA GLN A 960 -34.94 -4.49 -22.14
C GLN A 960 -34.04 -5.36 -21.25
N ARG A 961 -34.54 -5.90 -20.13
CA ARG A 961 -33.77 -6.74 -19.20
C ARG A 961 -33.18 -7.99 -19.87
N ASP A 962 -33.92 -8.58 -20.82
CA ASP A 962 -33.41 -9.71 -21.60
C ASP A 962 -32.19 -9.31 -22.47
N ALA A 963 -32.23 -8.15 -23.13
CA ALA A 963 -31.13 -7.62 -23.96
C ALA A 963 -29.91 -7.16 -23.14
N VAL A 964 -30.12 -6.58 -21.94
CA VAL A 964 -29.03 -6.24 -21.02
C VAL A 964 -28.35 -7.50 -20.48
N ARG A 965 -29.11 -8.54 -20.11
CA ARG A 965 -28.53 -9.83 -19.72
C ARG A 965 -27.71 -10.43 -20.85
N GLU A 966 -28.21 -10.39 -22.08
CA GLU A 966 -27.49 -10.87 -23.27
C GLU A 966 -26.15 -10.15 -23.45
N PHE A 967 -26.15 -8.81 -23.51
CA PHE A 967 -24.93 -8.00 -23.61
C PHE A 967 -23.89 -8.31 -22.52
N LEU A 968 -24.32 -8.43 -21.26
CA LEU A 968 -23.43 -8.77 -20.16
C LEU A 968 -22.90 -10.20 -20.28
N THR A 969 -23.73 -11.15 -20.71
CA THR A 969 -23.35 -12.55 -20.95
C THR A 969 -22.33 -12.66 -22.08
N THR A 970 -22.52 -11.98 -23.21
CA THR A 970 -21.54 -11.89 -24.30
C THR A 970 -20.21 -11.34 -23.82
N ASN A 971 -20.22 -10.42 -22.84
CA ASN A 971 -18.99 -9.87 -22.28
C ASN A 971 -18.35 -10.73 -21.17
N LEU A 972 -18.97 -11.83 -20.71
CA LEU A 972 -18.29 -12.84 -19.88
C LEU A 972 -17.18 -13.58 -20.65
N THR A 973 -17.26 -13.63 -21.98
CA THR A 973 -16.20 -14.19 -22.85
C THR A 973 -15.33 -13.12 -23.52
N ASN A 974 -15.47 -11.84 -23.12
CA ASN A 974 -14.64 -10.76 -23.64
C ASN A 974 -13.13 -11.01 -23.37
N PRO A 975 -12.21 -10.77 -24.32
CA PRO A 975 -10.78 -10.96 -24.09
C PRO A 975 -10.19 -10.16 -22.92
N ARG A 976 -10.73 -8.96 -22.61
CA ARG A 976 -10.30 -8.15 -21.47
C ARG A 976 -10.81 -8.75 -20.15
N SER A 977 -9.91 -9.18 -19.28
CA SER A 977 -10.22 -9.70 -17.94
C SER A 977 -11.07 -8.73 -17.11
N SER A 978 -10.75 -7.44 -17.16
CA SER A 978 -11.49 -6.37 -16.48
C SER A 978 -12.95 -6.22 -16.97
N TRP A 979 -13.23 -6.53 -18.24
CA TRP A 979 -14.59 -6.53 -18.78
C TRP A 979 -15.36 -7.79 -18.39
N ARG A 980 -14.72 -8.97 -18.36
CA ARG A 980 -15.33 -10.20 -17.79
C ARG A 980 -15.72 -9.98 -16.32
N LEU A 981 -14.83 -9.35 -15.55
CA LEU A 981 -15.05 -8.98 -14.15
C LEU A 981 -16.21 -7.97 -13.99
N ALA A 982 -16.29 -6.96 -14.85
CA ALA A 982 -17.40 -6.01 -14.89
C ALA A 982 -18.74 -6.72 -15.17
N SER A 983 -18.78 -7.58 -16.19
CA SER A 983 -19.98 -8.37 -16.54
C SER A 983 -20.43 -9.29 -15.42
N ALA A 984 -19.51 -10.01 -14.77
CA ALA A 984 -19.84 -10.91 -13.68
C ALA A 984 -20.54 -10.16 -12.53
N LYS A 985 -19.98 -9.02 -12.11
CA LYS A 985 -20.58 -8.15 -11.06
C LYS A 985 -21.92 -7.56 -11.51
N ALA A 986 -22.00 -7.08 -12.74
CA ALA A 986 -23.20 -6.45 -13.29
C ALA A 986 -24.38 -7.43 -13.41
N LEU A 987 -24.15 -8.72 -13.71
CA LEU A 987 -25.20 -9.74 -13.71
C LEU A 987 -25.81 -9.96 -12.31
N GLY A 988 -25.02 -9.80 -11.24
CA GLY A 988 -25.53 -9.71 -9.87
C GLY A 988 -26.43 -8.49 -9.65
N THR A 989 -25.98 -7.30 -10.07
CA THR A 989 -26.78 -6.06 -10.03
C THR A 989 -28.10 -6.15 -10.81
N LEU A 990 -28.12 -6.88 -11.92
CA LEU A 990 -29.31 -7.11 -12.76
C LEU A 990 -30.39 -7.94 -12.06
N ARG A 991 -30.02 -8.77 -11.07
CA ARG A 991 -30.92 -9.63 -10.28
C ARG A 991 -31.87 -10.51 -11.11
N ASP A 992 -31.40 -10.98 -12.26
CA ASP A 992 -32.19 -11.87 -13.12
C ASP A 992 -31.86 -13.35 -12.84
N PRO A 993 -32.81 -14.18 -12.38
CA PRO A 993 -32.60 -15.62 -12.19
C PRO A 993 -32.10 -16.35 -13.45
N LYS A 994 -32.41 -15.84 -14.65
CA LYS A 994 -31.89 -16.39 -15.92
C LYS A 994 -30.35 -16.31 -16.01
N ALA A 995 -29.70 -15.42 -15.27
CA ALA A 995 -28.24 -15.28 -15.25
C ALA A 995 -27.52 -16.40 -14.47
N LEU A 996 -28.21 -17.13 -13.58
CA LEU A 996 -27.61 -18.25 -12.84
C LEU A 996 -27.04 -19.32 -13.80
N ALA A 997 -27.73 -19.58 -14.91
CA ALA A 997 -27.30 -20.55 -15.92
C ALA A 997 -25.94 -20.24 -16.59
N VAL A 998 -25.44 -18.99 -16.49
CA VAL A 998 -24.12 -18.58 -17.02
C VAL A 998 -23.11 -18.21 -15.94
N LEU A 999 -23.56 -17.85 -14.74
CA LEU A 999 -22.68 -17.58 -13.60
C LEU A 999 -22.27 -18.85 -12.84
N GLU A 1000 -23.18 -19.82 -12.66
CA GLU A 1000 -22.89 -21.05 -11.92
C GLU A 1000 -21.80 -21.93 -12.57
N PRO A 1001 -21.70 -22.06 -13.90
CA PRO A 1001 -20.57 -22.76 -14.54
C PRO A 1001 -19.20 -22.14 -14.23
N LEU A 1002 -19.10 -20.82 -14.09
CA LEU A 1002 -17.83 -20.15 -13.75
C LEU A 1002 -17.31 -20.58 -12.37
N LEU A 1003 -18.20 -20.99 -11.46
CA LEU A 1003 -17.83 -21.50 -10.14
C LEU A 1003 -17.12 -22.85 -10.18
N ALA A 1004 -17.18 -23.59 -11.30
CA ALA A 1004 -16.56 -24.90 -11.47
C ALA A 1004 -15.23 -24.87 -12.23
N VAL A 1005 -14.90 -23.78 -12.94
CA VAL A 1005 -13.80 -23.74 -13.94
C VAL A 1005 -12.50 -23.14 -13.41
N GLY A 1006 -12.54 -22.25 -12.41
CA GLY A 1006 -11.33 -21.60 -11.87
C GLY A 1006 -10.63 -22.37 -10.74
N ASN A 1007 -9.36 -22.02 -10.47
CA ASN A 1007 -8.71 -22.32 -9.19
C ASN A 1007 -9.35 -21.46 -8.07
N ALA A 1008 -9.29 -21.89 -6.80
CA ALA A 1008 -10.05 -21.29 -5.69
C ALA A 1008 -9.35 -20.11 -5.00
N ARG A 1009 -8.17 -19.69 -5.48
CA ARG A 1009 -7.34 -18.66 -4.85
C ARG A 1009 -7.08 -17.40 -5.70
N ILE A 1010 -7.24 -17.46 -7.03
CA ILE A 1010 -6.64 -16.47 -7.95
C ILE A 1010 -7.55 -16.13 -9.17
N ASP A 1011 -8.88 -16.08 -9.01
CA ASP A 1011 -9.77 -15.61 -10.09
C ASP A 1011 -10.82 -14.60 -9.58
N PRO A 1012 -10.59 -13.29 -9.79
CA PRO A 1012 -11.56 -12.24 -9.45
C PRO A 1012 -12.90 -12.36 -10.19
N VAL A 1013 -12.94 -12.93 -11.39
CA VAL A 1013 -14.18 -13.14 -12.17
C VAL A 1013 -15.02 -14.23 -11.51
N ARG A 1014 -14.39 -15.33 -11.05
CA ARG A 1014 -15.06 -16.36 -10.26
C ARG A 1014 -15.58 -15.82 -8.93
N GLU A 1015 -14.81 -15.01 -8.20
CA GLU A 1015 -15.29 -14.41 -6.95
C GLU A 1015 -16.50 -13.49 -7.18
N ALA A 1016 -16.43 -12.64 -8.21
CA ALA A 1016 -17.54 -11.81 -8.64
C ALA A 1016 -18.78 -12.63 -9.05
N ALA A 1017 -18.59 -13.76 -9.74
CA ALA A 1017 -19.67 -14.67 -10.09
C ALA A 1017 -20.28 -15.34 -8.84
N ALA A 1018 -19.45 -15.78 -7.89
CA ALA A 1018 -19.91 -16.42 -6.64
C ALA A 1018 -20.78 -15.47 -5.81
N LYS A 1019 -20.32 -14.22 -5.64
CA LYS A 1019 -21.09 -13.15 -4.99
C LYS A 1019 -22.39 -12.84 -5.76
N SER A 1020 -22.33 -12.77 -7.09
CA SER A 1020 -23.51 -12.48 -7.92
C SER A 1020 -24.56 -13.59 -7.88
N VAL A 1021 -24.15 -14.86 -7.82
CA VAL A 1021 -25.04 -16.01 -7.57
C VAL A 1021 -25.71 -15.90 -6.20
N GLN A 1022 -24.97 -15.50 -5.16
CA GLN A 1022 -25.53 -15.24 -3.83
C GLN A 1022 -26.54 -14.09 -3.84
N ASP A 1023 -26.20 -12.96 -4.47
CA ASP A 1023 -27.08 -11.77 -4.56
C ASP A 1023 -28.38 -12.05 -5.34
N ILE A 1024 -28.31 -12.84 -6.43
CA ILE A 1024 -29.50 -13.27 -7.19
C ILE A 1024 -30.37 -14.22 -6.36
N ARG A 1025 -29.79 -15.21 -5.68
CA ARG A 1025 -30.54 -16.17 -4.84
C ARG A 1025 -31.19 -15.48 -3.63
N ALA A 1026 -30.49 -14.57 -2.97
CA ALA A 1026 -31.09 -13.73 -1.91
C ALA A 1026 -32.24 -12.84 -2.42
N GLY A 1027 -32.25 -12.47 -3.71
CA GLY A 1027 -33.36 -11.78 -4.37
C GLY A 1027 -34.57 -12.67 -4.67
N LEU A 1028 -34.38 -13.99 -4.82
CA LEU A 1028 -35.47 -14.97 -4.96
C LEU A 1028 -36.11 -15.30 -3.61
N GLU A 1029 -35.32 -15.38 -2.54
CA GLU A 1029 -35.77 -15.74 -1.19
C GLU A 1029 -36.45 -14.58 -0.42
N SER A 1030 -37.32 -13.82 -1.08
CA SER A 1030 -38.10 -12.73 -0.46
C SER A 1030 -39.01 -13.25 0.66
N PRO A 1031 -38.76 -12.93 1.95
CA PRO A 1031 -39.62 -13.37 3.05
C PRO A 1031 -40.99 -12.67 2.99
N ALA A 1032 -41.07 -11.52 2.32
CA ALA A 1032 -42.32 -10.78 2.13
C ALA A 1032 -43.26 -11.47 1.15
N ASP A 1033 -42.74 -12.12 0.11
CA ASP A 1033 -43.56 -12.82 -0.89
C ASP A 1033 -43.88 -14.25 -0.45
N LEU A 1034 -42.97 -14.92 0.28
CA LEU A 1034 -43.30 -16.09 1.09
C LEU A 1034 -44.43 -15.79 2.09
N LYS A 1035 -44.37 -14.65 2.80
CA LYS A 1035 -45.44 -14.23 3.71
C LYS A 1035 -46.75 -13.96 2.97
N LYS A 1036 -46.75 -13.20 1.86
CA LYS A 1036 -47.97 -12.98 1.05
C LYS A 1036 -48.57 -14.29 0.55
N LEU A 1037 -47.75 -15.25 0.12
CA LEU A 1037 -48.20 -16.59 -0.28
C LEU A 1037 -48.82 -17.33 0.91
N TRP A 1038 -48.20 -17.27 2.09
CA TRP A 1038 -48.72 -17.91 3.30
C TRP A 1038 -50.05 -17.30 3.76
N ASP A 1039 -50.13 -15.96 3.82
CA ASP A 1039 -51.35 -15.20 4.11
C ASP A 1039 -52.46 -15.53 3.09
N ARG A 1040 -52.12 -15.67 1.80
CA ARG A 1040 -53.05 -16.07 0.73
C ARG A 1040 -53.52 -17.53 0.87
N VAL A 1041 -52.64 -18.45 1.26
CA VAL A 1041 -52.97 -19.86 1.53
C VAL A 1041 -53.89 -19.96 2.76
N GLN A 1042 -53.61 -19.23 3.84
CA GLN A 1042 -54.52 -19.14 4.99
C GLN A 1042 -55.89 -18.60 4.60
N GLN A 1043 -55.95 -17.55 3.78
CA GLN A 1043 -57.21 -16.99 3.27
C GLN A 1043 -58.00 -18.02 2.45
N LEU A 1044 -57.34 -18.77 1.56
CA LEU A 1044 -57.95 -19.83 0.76
C LEU A 1044 -58.39 -21.03 1.61
N GLN A 1045 -57.62 -21.44 2.61
CA GLN A 1045 -58.02 -22.48 3.57
C GLN A 1045 -59.28 -22.07 4.33
N LYS A 1046 -59.34 -20.82 4.83
CA LYS A 1046 -60.54 -20.30 5.52
C LYS A 1046 -61.77 -20.29 4.62
N GLN A 1047 -61.62 -19.88 3.35
CA GLN A 1047 -62.72 -19.92 2.38
C GLN A 1047 -63.17 -21.36 2.07
N ALA A 1048 -62.24 -22.31 1.94
CA ALA A 1048 -62.56 -23.72 1.76
C ALA A 1048 -63.27 -24.32 2.99
N GLU A 1049 -62.85 -23.96 4.21
CA GLU A 1049 -63.56 -24.34 5.44
C GLU A 1049 -64.96 -23.75 5.54
N GLU A 1050 -65.15 -22.49 5.16
CA GLU A 1050 -66.46 -21.83 5.16
C GLU A 1050 -67.39 -22.49 4.14
N GLN A 1051 -66.92 -22.74 2.92
CA GLN A 1051 -67.65 -23.50 1.90
C GLN A 1051 -67.94 -24.94 2.36
N GLN A 1052 -67.02 -25.62 3.04
CA GLN A 1052 -67.26 -26.97 3.55
C GLN A 1052 -68.29 -26.97 4.69
N LYS A 1053 -68.32 -25.94 5.55
CA LYS A 1053 -69.34 -25.74 6.59
C LYS A 1053 -70.71 -25.42 5.99
N GLU A 1054 -70.79 -24.64 4.92
CA GLU A 1054 -72.03 -24.46 4.15
C GLU A 1054 -72.49 -25.77 3.51
N LEU A 1055 -71.57 -26.53 2.89
CA LEU A 1055 -71.88 -27.80 2.23
C LEU A 1055 -72.29 -28.90 3.22
N GLU A 1056 -71.74 -28.91 4.44
CA GLU A 1056 -72.25 -29.72 5.55
C GLU A 1056 -73.62 -29.24 6.07
N THR A 1057 -73.84 -27.94 6.16
CA THR A 1057 -75.14 -27.38 6.57
C THR A 1057 -76.23 -27.70 5.54
N LEU A 1058 -75.89 -27.67 4.25
CA LEU A 1058 -76.75 -28.12 3.15
C LEU A 1058 -77.02 -29.63 3.24
N LYS A 1059 -75.99 -30.47 3.47
CA LYS A 1059 -76.16 -31.91 3.70
C LYS A 1059 -77.05 -32.23 4.92
N LYS A 1060 -76.91 -31.47 6.02
CA LYS A 1060 -77.76 -31.59 7.22
C LYS A 1060 -79.20 -31.12 6.97
N LYS A 1061 -79.42 -30.19 6.03
CA LYS A 1061 -80.76 -29.81 5.54
C LYS A 1061 -81.33 -30.79 4.50
N SER A 1062 -80.50 -31.62 3.86
CA SER A 1062 -80.90 -32.56 2.81
C SER A 1062 -80.98 -34.03 3.25
N GLN A 1063 -80.94 -34.31 4.56
CA GLN A 1063 -81.14 -35.65 5.12
C GLN A 1063 -82.46 -35.70 5.92
N PRO A 1064 -83.43 -36.55 5.54
CA PRO A 1064 -84.73 -36.62 6.20
C PRO A 1064 -84.64 -37.28 7.59
N ALA A 1065 -85.48 -36.84 8.51
CA ALA A 1065 -85.49 -37.34 9.88
C ALA A 1065 -86.06 -38.77 9.98
N ALA A 1066 -85.24 -39.72 10.43
CA ALA A 1066 -85.68 -41.06 10.80
C ALA A 1066 -86.15 -41.07 12.26
N ALA A 1067 -87.46 -41.21 12.48
CA ALA A 1067 -88.03 -41.29 13.83
C ALA A 1067 -88.21 -42.75 14.25
N GLU A 1068 -87.56 -43.17 15.35
CA GLU A 1068 -87.99 -44.38 16.06
C GLU A 1068 -89.19 -44.07 16.95
N LYS A 1069 -90.34 -44.67 16.62
CA LYS A 1069 -91.35 -45.06 17.61
C LYS A 1069 -91.95 -46.40 17.21
N LYS A 1070 -91.47 -47.46 17.87
CA LYS A 1070 -92.06 -48.82 17.80
C LYS A 1070 -93.34 -48.90 18.66
N VAL A 1071 -93.96 -50.08 18.58
CA VAL A 1071 -95.18 -50.53 19.27
C VAL A 1071 -96.48 -50.09 18.56
N GLY A 1072 -97.29 -51.01 18.02
CA GLY A 1072 -97.01 -52.44 17.79
C GLY A 1072 -98.26 -53.29 17.52
N LYS A 1073 -98.01 -54.47 16.94
CA LYS A 1073 -98.78 -55.71 17.08
C LYS A 1073 -97.91 -56.89 16.64
#